data_AF-A0A7Z7JF20-F1
#
_entry.id   AF-A0A7Z7JF20-F1
#
_cell.length_a   1.000
_cell.length_b   1.000
_cell.length_c   1.000
_cell.angle_alpha   90.00
_cell.angle_beta   90.00
_cell.angle_gamma   90.00
#
_symmetry.space_group_name_H-M   'P 1'
#
loop_
_entity.id
_entity.type
_entity.pdbx_description
1 polymer ?
#
loop_
_entity_poly.entity_id
_entity_poly.type
_entity_poly.pdbx_seq_one_letter_code
_entity_poly.pdbx_strand_id
1 'polypeptide(L)'
;MLENYRAHVAERAALGIPPLPLTAKQTAELIELLKNPPAGEEQTLVDLISNRVPAGVDDAAKVKASYLAAVALGKEKCALISRAKATELLGTMLGGYNISPLIELLDDAEVGTVAADALKKTLLMFDAFHDVKEKADKGNANAKAVLQSWADAEWFTSRPEVPQSLTITVFKVPGETNTDDLSPAPDATTRPDIPMHALAMLKNKREGAAFQPEEDGKRGPVKFIESLKEKGHLVAYVGDVVGTGSSRKSATNSVLWFTGEDIPFIPNKRFGGVCLGNKIAPIFYNTMEDAGALPIELDVSKMEMGDVVELRPYEGKALKNGEVIAEFKVKSDVLFDEVRAGGRIPLIVGRGLTAKAREALGLAPSTLFRLPQNPADTGKGFTLAQKMVGRACGLPEGKGIRPGTYCEPKMTSVGSQDTTGPMTRDELKDLACLGFSADLVMQSFCHTAAYPKPVDVKTHHTLPEFISTRGGISLRPGDGVIHSWLNRMLLPDTVGTGGDSHTRFPIGISFPAGSGLVAFAAATGVMPLDMPESVLVRFKGQMQPGVTLRDLVNAIPLYAIKQGLLTVAKQGKKNIFSGRILEIEGLPDLKVEQAFELSDASAERSAAGCTVRLNKDPIIEYINSNITLLKWMIAQGYQDPRSLQRRIKAMEAWLADPKLLEPDADAEYAAVIEIDLGDVHEPIVACPNDPDDVKTLSDVAGAKIDEVFIGSCMTNIGHFRAASKLLEGKRDIPVKLWVAPPTKMDQKQLTEEGHYGVFGTAGARTEMPGCSLCMGNQAQVREGATVMSTSTRNFPNRLGKNTNVYLGSAELAAICSRLGRIPTKDEYMADIGVINQNGDKIYKYMNFDQIEDFKEVADGVTV
;
A
#
# COMPACT_ATOMS: atom_id res chain seq x y z
N MET A 1 3.91 16.22 34.25
CA MET A 1 4.24 15.09 33.35
C MET A 1 3.83 13.74 33.94
N LEU A 2 4.50 13.23 34.99
CA LEU A 2 4.32 11.86 35.50
C LEU A 2 2.88 11.52 35.90
N GLU A 3 2.18 12.42 36.60
CA GLU A 3 0.79 12.19 37.02
C GLU A 3 -0.14 11.97 35.82
N ASN A 4 -0.10 12.87 34.83
CA ASN A 4 -0.86 12.74 33.59
C ASN A 4 -0.47 11.47 32.81
N TYR A 5 0.83 11.13 32.77
CA TYR A 5 1.28 9.91 32.11
C TYR A 5 0.76 8.66 32.82
N ARG A 6 0.76 8.62 34.16
CA ARG A 6 0.20 7.50 34.94
C ARG A 6 -1.30 7.36 34.78
N ALA A 7 -2.02 8.48 34.73
CA ALA A 7 -3.46 8.46 34.42
C ALA A 7 -3.71 7.85 33.03
N HIS A 8 -2.92 8.24 32.03
CA HIS A 8 -2.97 7.64 30.68
C HIS A 8 -2.62 6.15 30.67
N VAL A 9 -1.59 5.74 31.43
CA VAL A 9 -1.24 4.32 31.60
C VAL A 9 -2.41 3.54 32.18
N ALA A 10 -3.07 4.06 33.22
CA ALA A 10 -4.23 3.42 33.84
C ALA A 10 -5.42 3.32 32.87
N GLU A 11 -5.70 4.38 32.11
CA GLU A 11 -6.75 4.39 31.08
C GLU A 11 -6.51 3.31 30.02
N ARG A 12 -5.27 3.17 29.54
CA ARG A 12 -4.92 2.18 28.51
C ARG A 12 -4.85 0.76 29.06
N ALA A 13 -4.37 0.59 30.30
CA ALA A 13 -4.35 -0.69 30.98
C ALA A 13 -5.76 -1.27 31.15
N ALA A 14 -6.78 -0.43 31.35
CA ALA A 14 -8.18 -0.85 31.39
C ALA A 14 -8.68 -1.46 30.06
N LEU A 15 -8.00 -1.17 28.94
CA LEU A 15 -8.26 -1.75 27.62
C LEU A 15 -7.34 -2.96 27.30
N GLY A 16 -6.38 -3.25 28.19
CA GLY A 16 -5.36 -4.29 28.01
C GLY A 16 -4.24 -3.91 27.03
N ILE A 17 -3.94 -2.62 26.87
CA ILE A 17 -2.92 -2.13 25.90
C ILE A 17 -1.91 -1.20 26.58
N PRO A 18 -0.66 -1.10 26.06
CA PRO A 18 0.35 -0.19 26.60
C PRO A 18 0.00 1.28 26.34
N PRO A 19 0.60 2.22 27.10
CA PRO A 19 0.44 3.65 26.84
C PRO A 19 0.98 4.03 25.45
N LEU A 20 0.55 5.19 24.95
CA LEU A 20 1.13 5.80 23.75
C LEU A 20 2.62 6.14 23.98
N PRO A 21 3.44 6.15 22.91
CA PRO A 21 4.78 6.70 22.97
C PRO A 21 4.77 8.18 23.40
N LEU A 22 5.85 8.63 24.01
CA LEU A 22 5.99 10.01 24.47
C LEU A 22 6.05 10.97 23.29
N THR A 23 5.32 12.07 23.42
CA THR A 23 5.40 13.22 22.50
C THR A 23 6.69 14.01 22.72
N ALA A 24 7.05 14.90 21.79
CA ALA A 24 8.19 15.81 21.95
C ALA A 24 8.08 16.66 23.23
N LYS A 25 6.88 17.18 23.54
CA LYS A 25 6.62 17.93 24.77
C LYS A 25 6.83 17.07 26.02
N GLN A 26 6.27 15.86 26.07
CA GLN A 26 6.46 14.96 27.20
C GLN A 26 7.92 14.53 27.36
N THR A 27 8.64 14.37 26.25
CA THR A 27 10.08 14.05 26.26
C THR A 27 10.91 15.20 26.82
N ALA A 28 10.58 16.46 26.47
CA ALA A 28 11.21 17.63 27.05
C ALA A 28 10.92 17.74 28.56
N GLU A 29 9.67 17.52 28.99
CA GLU A 29 9.31 17.49 30.40
C GLU A 29 10.00 16.35 31.17
N LEU A 30 10.17 15.18 30.53
CA LEU A 30 10.93 14.05 31.08
C LEU A 30 12.40 14.39 31.29
N ILE A 31 13.01 15.14 30.36
CA ILE A 31 14.41 15.58 30.48
C ILE A 31 14.60 16.48 31.71
N GLU A 32 13.67 17.40 31.99
CA GLU A 32 13.75 18.22 33.20
C GLU A 32 13.62 17.39 34.48
N LEU A 33 12.82 16.32 34.46
CA LEU A 33 12.78 15.34 35.56
C LEU A 33 14.07 14.52 35.67
N LEU A 34 14.71 14.15 34.57
CA LEU A 34 16.01 13.47 34.58
C LEU A 34 17.14 14.35 35.16
N LYS A 35 17.04 15.68 34.99
CA LYS A 35 17.97 16.64 35.58
C LYS A 35 17.77 16.82 37.09
N ASN A 36 16.52 16.75 37.56
CA ASN A 36 16.17 16.86 38.98
C ASN A 36 15.18 15.76 39.39
N PRO A 37 15.65 14.51 39.57
CA PRO A 37 14.77 13.36 39.73
C PRO A 37 14.05 13.39 41.09
N PRO A 38 12.72 13.23 41.11
CA PRO A 38 12.00 12.96 42.36
C PRO A 38 12.46 11.64 42.97
N ALA A 39 12.56 11.59 44.30
CA ALA A 39 13.00 10.39 45.00
C ALA A 39 12.08 9.20 44.72
N GLY A 40 12.66 8.06 44.35
CA GLY A 40 11.94 6.82 44.04
C GLY A 40 11.43 6.71 42.59
N GLU A 41 11.65 7.74 41.76
CA GLU A 41 11.25 7.75 40.35
C GLU A 41 12.40 7.44 39.39
N GLU A 42 13.62 7.26 39.90
CA GLU A 42 14.85 7.23 39.10
C GLU A 42 14.80 6.15 38.00
N GLN A 43 14.41 4.93 38.36
CA GLN A 43 14.31 3.82 37.42
C GLN A 43 13.19 4.05 36.39
N THR A 44 12.05 4.61 36.82
CA THR A 44 10.92 4.94 35.94
C THR A 44 11.36 5.95 34.88
N LEU A 45 12.07 7.01 35.27
CA LEU A 45 12.51 8.04 34.33
C LEU A 45 13.49 7.48 33.29
N VAL A 46 14.42 6.63 33.73
CA VAL A 46 15.38 5.95 32.82
C VAL A 46 14.65 4.99 31.88
N ASP A 47 13.64 4.26 32.35
CA ASP A 47 12.82 3.39 31.49
C ASP A 47 12.06 4.20 30.43
N LEU A 48 11.43 5.31 30.82
CA LEU A 48 10.67 6.16 29.90
C LEU A 48 11.53 6.69 28.75
N ILE A 49 12.72 7.23 29.05
CA ILE A 49 13.61 7.75 28.00
C ILE A 49 14.20 6.63 27.14
N SER A 50 14.41 5.44 27.73
CA SER A 50 14.99 4.29 27.03
C SER A 50 13.99 3.65 26.07
N ASN A 51 12.75 3.42 26.53
CA ASN A 51 11.82 2.48 25.90
C ASN A 51 10.52 3.12 25.40
N ARG A 52 10.18 4.35 25.78
CA ARG A 52 8.87 4.98 25.45
C ARG A 52 8.96 6.16 24.50
N VAL A 53 10.14 6.53 24.01
CA VAL A 53 10.31 7.55 22.98
C VAL A 53 10.45 6.89 21.60
N PRO A 54 9.70 7.32 20.57
CA PRO A 54 9.93 6.88 19.19
C PRO A 54 11.38 7.08 18.73
N ALA A 55 11.78 6.33 17.70
CA ALA A 55 13.12 6.38 17.12
C ALA A 55 13.15 7.18 15.81
N GLY A 56 14.28 7.15 15.10
CA GLY A 56 14.38 7.74 13.79
C GLY A 56 14.34 9.28 13.81
N VAL A 57 13.55 9.85 12.91
CA VAL A 57 13.39 11.31 12.76
C VAL A 57 12.05 11.84 13.30
N ASP A 58 11.44 11.15 14.27
CA ASP A 58 10.31 11.70 15.03
C ASP A 58 10.72 12.95 15.85
N ASP A 59 9.78 13.85 16.10
CA ASP A 59 10.04 15.07 16.88
C ASP A 59 10.47 14.75 18.31
N ALA A 60 9.91 13.70 18.93
CA ALA A 60 10.33 13.24 20.25
C ALA A 60 11.73 12.63 20.22
N ALA A 61 12.07 11.90 19.15
CA ALA A 61 13.41 11.38 18.92
C ALA A 61 14.43 12.52 18.78
N LYS A 62 14.08 13.63 18.12
CA LYS A 62 14.93 14.82 18.02
C LYS A 62 15.30 15.38 19.40
N VAL A 63 14.29 15.53 20.27
CA VAL A 63 14.46 16.03 21.64
C VAL A 63 15.33 15.07 22.46
N LYS A 64 15.05 13.77 22.41
CA LYS A 64 15.84 12.71 23.07
C LYS A 64 17.29 12.71 22.59
N ALA A 65 17.53 12.69 21.28
CA ALA A 65 18.87 12.65 20.69
C ALA A 65 19.69 13.88 21.09
N SER A 66 19.09 15.07 21.06
CA SER A 66 19.76 16.32 21.41
C SER A 66 20.26 16.32 22.87
N TYR A 67 19.42 15.87 23.80
CA TYR A 67 19.79 15.77 25.22
C TYR A 67 20.82 14.67 25.48
N LEU A 68 20.61 13.46 24.94
CA LEU A 68 21.57 12.37 25.11
C LEU A 68 22.94 12.71 24.51
N ALA A 69 22.98 13.42 23.38
CA ALA A 69 24.23 13.93 22.80
C ALA A 69 24.93 14.93 23.73
N ALA A 70 24.20 15.86 24.34
CA ALA A 70 24.77 16.81 25.30
C ALA A 70 25.37 16.11 26.53
N VAL A 71 24.70 15.08 27.05
CA VAL A 71 25.21 14.27 28.16
C VAL A 71 26.42 13.44 27.73
N ALA A 72 26.37 12.76 26.59
CA ALA A 72 27.48 11.94 26.07
C ALA A 72 28.75 12.76 25.82
N LEU A 73 28.61 13.97 25.26
CA LEU A 73 29.70 14.92 25.01
C LEU A 73 30.18 15.65 26.28
N GLY A 74 29.58 15.40 27.45
CA GLY A 74 29.93 16.04 28.71
C GLY A 74 29.53 17.52 28.81
N LYS A 75 28.70 18.01 27.88
CA LYS A 75 28.17 19.39 27.88
C LYS A 75 27.07 19.57 28.93
N GLU A 76 26.36 18.50 29.26
CA GLU A 76 25.41 18.43 30.37
C GLU A 76 25.73 17.25 31.29
N LYS A 77 25.34 17.34 32.56
CA LYS A 77 25.46 16.26 33.55
C LYS A 77 24.07 15.74 33.92
N CYS A 78 23.91 14.42 33.99
CA CYS A 78 22.72 13.76 34.51
C CYS A 78 23.14 12.80 35.63
N ALA A 79 22.47 12.85 36.78
CA ALA A 79 22.77 11.95 37.90
C ALA A 79 22.39 10.49 37.60
N LEU A 80 21.42 10.28 36.70
CA LEU A 80 20.85 8.95 36.40
C LEU A 80 21.42 8.31 35.12
N ILE A 81 22.02 9.10 34.23
CA ILE A 81 22.51 8.65 32.94
C ILE A 81 23.97 9.09 32.80
N SER A 82 24.88 8.13 32.82
CA SER A 82 26.30 8.37 32.56
C SER A 82 26.56 8.70 31.09
N ARG A 83 27.74 9.26 30.78
CA ARG A 83 28.16 9.52 29.39
C ARG A 83 28.12 8.25 28.54
N ALA A 84 28.62 7.13 29.09
CA ALA A 84 28.58 5.82 28.45
C ALA A 84 27.14 5.35 28.19
N LYS A 85 26.23 5.47 29.17
CA LYS A 85 24.83 5.07 28.98
C LYS A 85 24.10 5.97 27.99
N ALA A 86 24.37 7.28 27.98
CA ALA A 86 23.83 8.19 26.98
C ALA A 86 24.29 7.81 25.56
N THR A 87 25.55 7.44 25.40
CA THR A 87 26.12 6.95 24.14
C THR A 87 25.47 5.63 23.70
N GLU A 88 25.27 4.68 24.62
CA GLU A 88 24.54 3.44 24.36
C GLU A 88 23.10 3.71 23.90
N LEU A 89 22.38 4.61 24.59
CA LEU A 89 21.01 4.97 24.25
C LEU A 89 20.88 5.73 22.92
N LEU A 90 21.90 6.51 22.52
CA LEU A 90 21.96 7.03 21.15
C LEU A 90 22.04 5.90 20.12
N GLY A 91 22.75 4.81 20.44
CA GLY A 91 22.86 3.63 19.60
C GLY A 91 21.56 2.83 19.40
N THR A 92 20.52 3.08 20.20
CA THR A 92 19.24 2.36 20.10
C THR A 92 18.17 3.08 19.29
N MET A 93 18.47 4.25 18.74
CA MET A 93 17.50 5.13 18.09
C MET A 93 17.30 4.85 16.58
N LEU A 94 17.68 3.66 16.11
CA LEU A 94 17.67 3.19 14.70
C LEU A 94 18.57 3.98 13.74
N GLY A 95 18.44 5.30 13.70
CA GLY A 95 19.14 6.23 12.82
C GLY A 95 18.52 7.63 12.83
N GLY A 96 19.07 8.56 12.05
CA GLY A 96 18.62 9.96 12.02
C GLY A 96 19.40 10.85 12.98
N TYR A 97 18.71 11.49 13.94
CA TYR A 97 19.30 12.55 14.79
C TYR A 97 20.43 12.06 15.72
N ASN A 98 20.54 10.76 15.95
CA ASN A 98 21.57 10.13 16.78
C ASN A 98 22.90 9.91 16.03
N ILE A 99 22.91 9.90 14.69
CA ILE A 99 24.07 9.49 13.89
C ILE A 99 25.25 10.47 14.05
N SER A 100 25.03 11.76 13.79
CA SER A 100 26.10 12.75 13.86
C SER A 100 26.75 12.81 15.26
N PRO A 101 26.01 12.82 16.38
CA PRO A 101 26.59 12.68 17.71
C PRO A 101 27.44 11.42 17.91
N LEU A 102 26.98 10.26 17.44
CA LEU A 102 27.75 9.00 17.56
C LEU A 102 29.07 9.08 16.78
N ILE A 103 29.07 9.69 15.59
CA ILE A 103 30.28 9.88 14.79
C ILE A 103 31.24 10.88 15.47
N GLU A 104 30.74 11.96 16.07
CA GLU A 104 31.54 12.90 16.85
C GLU A 104 32.25 12.18 18.00
N LEU A 105 31.52 11.34 18.74
CA LEU A 105 32.02 10.62 19.91
C LEU A 105 33.11 9.58 19.59
N LEU A 106 33.32 9.18 18.34
CA LEU A 106 34.40 8.26 17.96
C LEU A 106 35.80 8.76 18.34
N ASP A 107 35.98 10.08 18.49
CA ASP A 107 37.25 10.70 18.90
C ASP A 107 37.39 10.81 20.43
N ASP A 108 36.35 10.52 21.20
CA ASP A 108 36.34 10.67 22.65
C ASP A 108 37.05 9.48 23.35
N ALA A 109 37.93 9.78 24.30
CA ALA A 109 38.74 8.76 24.98
C ALA A 109 37.95 7.90 25.98
N GLU A 110 36.83 8.39 26.52
CA GLU A 110 36.01 7.68 27.50
C GLU A 110 34.94 6.83 26.82
N VAL A 111 34.26 7.39 25.81
CA VAL A 111 33.07 6.78 25.21
C VAL A 111 33.20 6.41 23.73
N GLY A 112 34.36 6.63 23.10
CA GLY A 112 34.58 6.33 21.69
C GLY A 112 34.37 4.87 21.31
N THR A 113 34.76 3.93 22.17
CA THR A 113 34.49 2.49 21.97
C THR A 113 32.99 2.19 22.05
N VAL A 114 32.27 2.83 22.97
CA VAL A 114 30.81 2.65 23.09
C VAL A 114 30.09 3.19 21.85
N ALA A 115 30.53 4.34 21.33
CA ALA A 115 30.02 4.90 20.09
C ALA A 115 30.32 4.00 18.89
N ALA A 116 31.52 3.41 18.83
CA ALA A 116 31.86 2.42 17.82
C ALA A 116 30.91 1.21 17.88
N ASP A 117 30.71 0.63 19.05
CA ASP A 117 29.85 -0.55 19.22
C ASP A 117 28.37 -0.28 18.85
N ALA A 118 27.91 0.95 19.06
CA ALA A 118 26.61 1.41 18.56
C ALA A 118 26.58 1.51 17.02
N LEU A 119 27.56 2.17 16.40
CA LEU A 119 27.62 2.37 14.95
C LEU A 119 27.79 1.05 14.18
N LYS A 120 28.52 0.08 14.73
CA LYS A 120 28.65 -1.28 14.15
C LYS A 120 27.30 -1.96 13.87
N LYS A 121 26.27 -1.65 14.67
CA LYS A 121 24.91 -2.21 14.56
C LYS A 121 23.91 -1.27 13.88
N THR A 122 24.34 -0.06 13.53
CA THR A 122 23.47 0.97 12.94
C THR A 122 23.45 0.84 11.42
N LEU A 123 22.27 0.55 10.85
CA LEU A 123 22.12 0.32 9.41
C LEU A 123 21.85 1.60 8.61
N LEU A 124 21.08 2.52 9.20
CA LEU A 124 20.58 3.75 8.56
C LEU A 124 21.67 4.84 8.51
N MET A 125 22.86 4.48 8.04
CA MET A 125 23.99 5.39 7.89
C MET A 125 23.87 6.29 6.65
N PHE A 126 23.26 5.77 5.57
CA PHE A 126 23.13 6.47 4.29
C PHE A 126 24.43 7.20 3.89
N ASP A 127 24.41 8.53 3.73
CA ASP A 127 25.59 9.32 3.36
C ASP A 127 26.57 9.55 4.52
N ALA A 128 26.12 9.45 5.78
CA ALA A 128 26.99 9.56 6.95
C ALA A 128 28.00 8.39 7.06
N PHE A 129 27.87 7.37 6.20
CA PHE A 129 28.94 6.40 5.93
C PHE A 129 30.27 7.11 5.57
N HIS A 130 30.20 8.18 4.76
CA HIS A 130 31.38 8.91 4.30
C HIS A 130 32.10 9.62 5.46
N ASP A 131 31.37 10.12 6.44
CA ASP A 131 31.93 10.78 7.63
C ASP A 131 32.74 9.79 8.49
N VAL A 132 32.22 8.56 8.67
CA VAL A 132 32.96 7.48 9.37
C VAL A 132 34.19 7.08 8.56
N LYS A 133 34.05 6.95 7.24
CA LYS A 133 35.18 6.63 6.36
C LYS A 133 36.28 7.68 6.44
N GLU A 134 35.94 8.97 6.40
CA GLU A 134 36.91 10.06 6.51
C GLU A 134 37.69 9.99 7.82
N LYS A 135 37.03 9.69 8.95
CA LYS A 135 37.72 9.49 10.23
C LYS A 135 38.64 8.27 10.22
N ALA A 136 38.21 7.18 9.61
CA ALA A 136 39.03 5.97 9.48
C ALA A 136 40.28 6.23 8.61
N ASP A 137 40.13 6.94 7.49
CA ASP A 137 41.23 7.33 6.60
C ASP A 137 42.24 8.24 7.34
N LYS A 138 41.76 9.11 8.23
CA LYS A 138 42.59 9.95 9.12
C LYS A 138 43.22 9.20 10.30
N GLY A 139 42.98 7.90 10.43
CA GLY A 139 43.65 7.04 11.41
C GLY A 139 42.89 6.76 12.70
N ASN A 140 41.63 7.20 12.85
CA ASN A 140 40.84 6.91 14.04
C ASN A 140 40.59 5.38 14.16
N ALA A 141 41.04 4.77 15.27
CA ALA A 141 40.95 3.33 15.49
C ALA A 141 39.50 2.83 15.63
N ASN A 142 38.64 3.60 16.30
CA ASN A 142 37.22 3.29 16.47
C ASN A 142 36.50 3.30 15.12
N ALA A 143 36.74 4.33 14.29
CA ALA A 143 36.15 4.43 12.95
C ALA A 143 36.59 3.28 12.02
N LYS A 144 37.88 2.89 12.08
CA LYS A 144 38.38 1.70 11.36
C LYS A 144 37.67 0.42 11.81
N ALA A 145 37.47 0.24 13.11
CA ALA A 145 36.76 -0.91 13.65
C ALA A 145 35.29 -0.94 13.20
N VAL A 146 34.63 0.21 13.10
CA VAL A 146 33.25 0.32 12.56
C VAL A 146 33.22 -0.10 11.08
N LEU A 147 34.10 0.43 10.23
CA LEU A 147 34.16 0.05 8.81
C LEU A 147 34.41 -1.45 8.63
N GLN A 148 35.34 -2.01 9.40
CA GLN A 148 35.66 -3.44 9.33
C GLN A 148 34.45 -4.28 9.76
N SER A 149 33.79 -3.94 10.86
CA SER A 149 32.58 -4.64 11.35
C SER A 149 31.45 -4.62 10.31
N TRP A 150 31.22 -3.50 9.63
CA TRP A 150 30.25 -3.43 8.54
C TRP A 150 30.66 -4.31 7.35
N ALA A 151 31.94 -4.31 6.98
CA ALA A 151 32.47 -5.13 5.90
C ALA A 151 32.38 -6.64 6.18
N ASP A 152 32.49 -7.02 7.45
CA ASP A 152 32.32 -8.40 7.95
C ASP A 152 30.86 -8.74 8.28
N ALA A 153 29.95 -7.76 8.11
CA ALA A 153 28.52 -7.88 8.34
C ALA A 153 28.16 -8.38 9.76
N GLU A 154 28.85 -7.90 10.79
CA GLU A 154 28.58 -8.28 12.19
C GLU A 154 27.16 -7.89 12.64
N TRP A 155 26.59 -6.83 12.07
CA TRP A 155 25.18 -6.44 12.26
C TRP A 155 24.19 -7.55 11.91
N PHE A 156 24.55 -8.43 10.96
CA PHE A 156 23.75 -9.54 10.49
C PHE A 156 24.13 -10.84 11.22
N THR A 157 25.42 -11.16 11.31
CA THR A 157 25.89 -12.42 11.89
C THR A 157 25.65 -12.53 13.40
N SER A 158 25.57 -11.39 14.11
CA SER A 158 25.21 -11.34 15.53
C SER A 158 23.73 -11.63 15.83
N ARG A 159 22.88 -11.65 14.80
CA ARG A 159 21.46 -11.99 14.93
C ARG A 159 21.27 -13.50 14.75
N PRO A 160 20.32 -14.13 15.50
CA PRO A 160 20.05 -15.55 15.39
C PRO A 160 19.53 -15.89 13.99
N GLU A 161 19.96 -17.03 13.45
CA GLU A 161 19.42 -17.58 12.21
C GLU A 161 17.99 -18.08 12.40
N VAL A 162 17.23 -18.17 11.29
CA VAL A 162 15.96 -18.89 11.31
C VAL A 162 16.24 -20.33 11.77
N PRO A 163 15.55 -20.84 12.81
CA PRO A 163 15.78 -22.18 13.32
C PRO A 163 15.56 -23.27 12.26
N GLN A 164 16.36 -24.34 12.34
CA GLN A 164 16.17 -25.53 11.48
C GLN A 164 14.81 -26.19 11.72
N SER A 165 14.32 -26.12 12.96
CA SER A 165 13.00 -26.58 13.39
C SER A 165 12.44 -25.59 14.41
N LEU A 166 11.14 -25.28 14.30
CA LEU A 166 10.40 -24.43 15.23
C LEU A 166 9.06 -25.08 15.58
N THR A 167 8.69 -25.01 16.86
CA THR A 167 7.38 -25.47 17.34
C THR A 167 6.41 -24.29 17.35
N ILE A 168 5.28 -24.45 16.67
CA ILE A 168 4.23 -23.43 16.58
C ILE A 168 2.91 -23.94 17.15
N THR A 169 2.11 -23.03 17.73
CA THR A 169 0.70 -23.24 18.04
C THR A 169 -0.15 -22.59 16.94
N VAL A 170 -1.05 -23.36 16.34
CA VAL A 170 -1.89 -22.91 15.22
C VAL A 170 -3.02 -22.00 15.70
N PHE A 171 -3.09 -20.77 15.15
CA PHE A 171 -4.29 -19.92 15.18
C PHE A 171 -4.97 -19.97 13.80
N LYS A 172 -5.87 -20.94 13.60
CA LYS A 172 -6.56 -21.17 12.32
C LYS A 172 -7.76 -20.25 12.13
N VAL A 173 -7.79 -19.51 11.02
CA VAL A 173 -8.94 -18.75 10.55
C VAL A 173 -9.47 -19.40 9.27
N PRO A 174 -10.69 -19.99 9.28
CA PRO A 174 -11.21 -20.71 8.13
C PRO A 174 -11.60 -19.76 6.99
N GLY A 175 -11.50 -20.26 5.77
CA GLY A 175 -11.88 -19.58 4.54
C GLY A 175 -10.91 -18.49 4.09
N GLU A 176 -11.45 -17.41 3.54
CA GLU A 176 -10.68 -16.25 3.09
C GLU A 176 -10.59 -15.20 4.20
N THR A 177 -9.37 -14.86 4.61
CA THR A 177 -9.07 -13.71 5.46
C THR A 177 -8.78 -12.50 4.58
N ASN A 178 -9.73 -11.58 4.50
CA ASN A 178 -9.53 -10.28 3.88
C ASN A 178 -8.79 -9.35 4.86
N THR A 179 -8.01 -8.42 4.34
CA THR A 179 -7.36 -7.38 5.16
C THR A 179 -8.34 -6.49 5.93
N ASP A 180 -9.60 -6.37 5.49
CA ASP A 180 -10.68 -5.71 6.27
C ASP A 180 -11.10 -6.54 7.49
N ASP A 181 -10.97 -7.87 7.46
CA ASP A 181 -11.21 -8.72 8.64
C ASP A 181 -10.15 -8.47 9.73
N LEU A 182 -8.92 -8.21 9.31
CA LEU A 182 -7.78 -7.96 10.19
C LEU A 182 -7.68 -6.51 10.66
N SER A 183 -8.15 -5.57 9.83
CA SER A 183 -8.07 -4.14 10.06
C SER A 183 -9.32 -3.48 9.45
N PRO A 184 -10.46 -3.45 10.16
CA PRO A 184 -11.72 -3.01 9.59
C PRO A 184 -11.73 -1.54 9.16
N ALA A 185 -12.47 -1.23 8.09
CA ALA A 185 -12.53 0.13 7.55
C ALA A 185 -13.02 1.22 8.55
N PRO A 186 -14.04 0.97 9.42
CA PRO A 186 -14.51 1.96 10.39
C PRO A 186 -13.46 2.39 11.42
N ASP A 187 -12.45 1.54 11.65
CA ASP A 187 -11.37 1.70 12.62
C ASP A 187 -10.10 2.28 11.96
N ALA A 188 -10.16 2.71 10.70
CA ALA A 188 -9.00 3.26 9.98
C ALA A 188 -8.32 4.42 10.72
N THR A 189 -9.08 5.16 11.53
CA THR A 189 -8.60 6.30 12.32
C THR A 189 -7.67 5.92 13.47
N THR A 190 -7.64 4.65 13.90
CA THR A 190 -6.75 4.18 14.97
C THR A 190 -5.49 3.49 14.45
N ARG A 191 -5.33 3.31 13.12
CA ARG A 191 -4.22 2.55 12.53
C ARG A 191 -2.80 2.93 12.98
N PRO A 192 -2.45 4.22 13.18
CA PRO A 192 -1.12 4.60 13.70
C PRO A 192 -0.88 4.16 15.14
N ASP A 193 -1.94 3.94 15.92
CA ASP A 193 -1.90 3.41 17.28
C ASP A 193 -2.06 1.89 17.22
N ILE A 194 -0.97 1.19 16.88
CA ILE A 194 -0.95 -0.25 16.61
C ILE A 194 -1.66 -1.08 17.72
N PRO A 195 -1.36 -0.89 19.02
CA PRO A 195 -2.00 -1.69 20.07
C PRO A 195 -3.51 -1.45 20.15
N MET A 196 -3.95 -0.20 20.02
CA MET A 196 -5.38 0.14 20.01
C MET A 196 -6.08 -0.44 18.79
N HIS A 197 -5.46 -0.34 17.62
CA HIS A 197 -6.04 -0.86 16.38
C HIS A 197 -6.14 -2.37 16.37
N ALA A 198 -5.15 -3.07 16.96
CA ALA A 198 -5.13 -4.52 17.06
C ALA A 198 -6.36 -5.08 17.82
N LEU A 199 -6.96 -4.31 18.72
CA LEU A 199 -8.21 -4.72 19.39
C LEU A 199 -9.38 -4.94 18.42
N ALA A 200 -9.35 -4.33 17.23
CA ALA A 200 -10.39 -4.46 16.21
C ALA A 200 -10.19 -5.67 15.27
N MET A 201 -9.04 -6.34 15.34
CA MET A 201 -8.71 -7.50 14.49
C MET A 201 -9.72 -8.64 14.73
N LEU A 202 -10.37 -9.12 13.67
CA LEU A 202 -11.37 -10.19 13.72
C LEU A 202 -12.53 -9.91 14.69
N LYS A 203 -12.92 -8.63 14.84
CA LYS A 203 -14.00 -8.23 15.75
C LYS A 203 -15.41 -8.65 15.31
N ASN A 204 -15.59 -8.99 14.04
CA ASN A 204 -16.87 -9.48 13.52
C ASN A 204 -16.90 -10.99 13.64
N LYS A 205 -18.04 -11.56 14.08
CA LYS A 205 -18.24 -13.00 14.07
C LYS A 205 -18.00 -13.61 12.70
N ARG A 206 -17.36 -14.78 12.68
CA ARG A 206 -17.09 -15.57 11.48
C ARG A 206 -17.66 -16.95 11.64
N GLU A 207 -18.38 -17.41 10.61
CA GLU A 207 -18.89 -18.76 10.55
C GLU A 207 -17.74 -19.78 10.48
N GLY A 208 -17.88 -20.89 11.20
CA GLY A 208 -16.88 -21.96 11.26
C GLY A 208 -15.62 -21.65 12.06
N ALA A 209 -15.42 -20.41 12.55
CA ALA A 209 -14.26 -20.07 13.37
C ALA A 209 -14.38 -20.69 14.78
N ALA A 210 -13.30 -21.30 15.26
CA ALA A 210 -13.20 -21.88 16.61
C ALA A 210 -13.06 -20.84 17.74
N PHE A 211 -13.09 -19.55 17.39
CA PHE A 211 -13.01 -18.43 18.32
C PHE A 211 -14.23 -17.51 18.15
N GLN A 212 -14.48 -16.68 19.15
CA GLN A 212 -15.50 -15.62 19.10
C GLN A 212 -14.84 -14.28 19.44
N PRO A 213 -15.27 -13.18 18.81
CA PRO A 213 -14.88 -11.85 19.27
C PRO A 213 -15.35 -11.65 20.72
N GLU A 214 -14.57 -10.92 21.52
CA GLU A 214 -14.96 -10.57 22.88
C GLU A 214 -16.21 -9.67 22.89
N GLU A 215 -16.30 -8.77 21.92
CA GLU A 215 -17.49 -7.97 21.64
C GLU A 215 -17.71 -7.89 20.13
N ASP A 216 -18.78 -8.53 19.65
CA ASP A 216 -19.09 -8.58 18.21
C ASP A 216 -19.23 -7.18 17.59
N GLY A 217 -18.49 -6.94 16.51
CA GLY A 217 -18.39 -5.65 15.82
C GLY A 217 -17.49 -4.61 16.50
N LYS A 218 -16.92 -4.90 17.68
CA LYS A 218 -16.15 -3.93 18.48
C LYS A 218 -14.76 -4.40 18.87
N ARG A 219 -14.64 -5.63 19.40
CA ARG A 219 -13.40 -6.17 19.96
C ARG A 219 -13.18 -7.62 19.54
N GLY A 220 -11.99 -7.87 18.98
CA GLY A 220 -11.53 -9.18 18.52
C GLY A 220 -11.33 -10.23 19.62
N PRO A 221 -10.84 -11.42 19.25
CA PRO A 221 -10.65 -12.56 20.15
C PRO A 221 -9.33 -12.48 20.93
N VAL A 222 -9.06 -11.35 21.62
CA VAL A 222 -7.74 -11.06 22.23
C VAL A 222 -7.34 -12.13 23.25
N LYS A 223 -8.18 -12.38 24.26
CA LYS A 223 -7.95 -13.40 25.30
C LYS A 223 -7.79 -14.80 24.74
N PHE A 224 -8.46 -15.10 23.64
CA PHE A 224 -8.33 -16.40 22.98
C PHE A 224 -6.97 -16.54 22.31
N ILE A 225 -6.46 -15.50 21.65
CA ILE A 225 -5.10 -15.52 21.10
C ILE A 225 -4.07 -15.60 22.22
N GLU A 226 -4.29 -14.91 23.33
CA GLU A 226 -3.43 -14.98 24.52
C GLU A 226 -3.39 -16.38 25.14
N SER A 227 -4.53 -17.08 25.23
CA SER A 227 -4.56 -18.45 25.77
C SER A 227 -3.81 -19.47 24.89
N LEU A 228 -3.67 -19.22 23.59
CA LEU A 228 -2.81 -20.03 22.72
C LEU A 228 -1.32 -19.86 23.05
N LYS A 229 -0.90 -18.70 23.54
CA LYS A 229 0.49 -18.44 23.96
C LYS A 229 0.85 -19.17 25.25
N GLU A 230 -0.13 -19.45 26.11
CA GLU A 230 0.08 -20.19 27.37
C GLU A 230 0.64 -21.61 27.13
N LYS A 231 0.53 -22.14 25.91
CA LYS A 231 1.17 -23.39 25.49
C LYS A 231 2.70 -23.30 25.40
N GLY A 232 3.30 -22.12 25.49
CA GLY A 232 4.75 -21.91 25.48
C GLY A 232 5.41 -22.03 24.12
N HIS A 233 4.64 -21.84 23.04
CA HIS A 233 5.13 -21.90 21.65
C HIS A 233 4.75 -20.61 20.91
N LEU A 234 5.44 -20.34 19.79
CA LEU A 234 5.08 -19.24 18.90
C LEU A 234 3.67 -19.48 18.33
N VAL A 235 2.78 -18.50 18.41
CA VAL A 235 1.47 -18.60 17.75
C VAL A 235 1.63 -18.22 16.28
N ALA A 236 1.25 -19.14 15.37
CA ALA A 236 1.27 -18.89 13.93
C ALA A 236 -0.14 -18.57 13.42
N TYR A 237 -0.25 -17.53 12.58
CA TYR A 237 -1.51 -17.23 11.90
C TYR A 237 -1.68 -18.18 10.71
N VAL A 238 -2.77 -18.95 10.68
CA VAL A 238 -3.01 -19.97 9.64
C VAL A 238 -4.36 -19.73 8.97
N GLY A 239 -4.43 -19.69 7.64
CA GLY A 239 -5.69 -19.53 6.92
C GLY A 239 -5.68 -20.15 5.52
N ASP A 240 -6.84 -20.42 4.94
CA ASP A 240 -6.88 -21.07 3.62
C ASP A 240 -6.45 -20.09 2.52
N VAL A 241 -7.02 -18.88 2.52
CA VAL A 241 -6.58 -17.75 1.70
C VAL A 241 -6.34 -16.56 2.61
N VAL A 242 -5.16 -15.95 2.59
CA VAL A 242 -4.77 -14.91 3.55
C VAL A 242 -4.37 -13.60 2.86
N GLY A 243 -4.90 -12.48 3.35
CA GLY A 243 -4.39 -11.14 3.06
C GLY A 243 -4.93 -10.50 1.80
N THR A 244 -6.07 -10.95 1.27
CA THR A 244 -6.69 -10.36 0.07
C THR A 244 -7.20 -8.93 0.32
N GLY A 245 -7.38 -8.17 -0.76
CA GLY A 245 -8.00 -6.84 -0.73
C GLY A 245 -7.00 -5.67 -0.61
N SER A 246 -7.13 -4.91 0.47
CA SER A 246 -6.42 -3.63 0.66
C SER A 246 -4.95 -3.82 1.05
N SER A 247 -4.07 -2.90 0.62
CA SER A 247 -2.65 -2.87 1.01
C SER A 247 -2.39 -2.35 2.44
N ARG A 248 -3.41 -2.26 3.29
CA ARG A 248 -3.30 -1.62 4.61
C ARG A 248 -2.32 -2.38 5.51
N LYS A 249 -1.15 -1.77 5.79
CA LYS A 249 -0.13 -2.34 6.69
C LYS A 249 -0.66 -2.64 8.10
N SER A 250 -1.72 -1.94 8.51
CA SER A 250 -2.40 -2.18 9.79
C SER A 250 -2.88 -3.63 9.97
N ALA A 251 -3.23 -4.34 8.89
CA ALA A 251 -3.59 -5.76 8.98
C ALA A 251 -2.40 -6.61 9.48
N THR A 252 -1.22 -6.43 8.86
CA THR A 252 0.03 -7.05 9.33
C THR A 252 0.39 -6.57 10.73
N ASN A 253 0.34 -5.27 11.01
CA ASN A 253 0.65 -4.73 12.33
C ASN A 253 -0.21 -5.38 13.43
N SER A 254 -1.50 -5.60 13.19
CA SER A 254 -2.40 -6.24 14.17
C SER A 254 -2.09 -7.72 14.35
N VAL A 255 -1.80 -8.46 13.27
CA VAL A 255 -1.37 -9.86 13.37
C VAL A 255 -0.08 -9.96 14.18
N LEU A 256 0.93 -9.14 13.84
CA LEU A 256 2.23 -9.16 14.51
C LEU A 256 2.17 -8.60 15.93
N TRP A 257 1.22 -7.71 16.23
CA TRP A 257 0.98 -7.26 17.60
C TRP A 257 0.70 -8.46 18.52
N PHE A 258 -0.11 -9.40 18.05
CA PHE A 258 -0.43 -10.60 18.82
C PHE A 258 0.55 -11.75 18.62
N THR A 259 1.14 -11.93 17.45
CA THR A 259 1.93 -13.16 17.13
C THR A 259 3.44 -12.94 17.02
N GLY A 260 3.88 -11.68 16.92
CA GLY A 260 5.28 -11.30 16.80
C GLY A 260 5.94 -10.93 18.12
N GLU A 261 7.15 -10.40 18.01
CA GLU A 261 8.06 -10.07 19.09
C GLU A 261 8.25 -8.55 19.22
N ASP A 262 8.54 -8.08 20.44
CA ASP A 262 8.85 -6.68 20.69
C ASP A 262 10.17 -6.30 20.02
N ILE A 263 10.20 -5.12 19.39
CA ILE A 263 11.45 -4.55 18.86
C ILE A 263 12.12 -3.80 20.02
N PRO A 264 13.36 -4.16 20.43
CA PRO A 264 14.02 -3.50 21.55
C PRO A 264 14.08 -1.98 21.38
N PHE A 265 13.73 -1.24 22.42
CA PHE A 265 13.71 0.23 22.49
C PHE A 265 12.71 0.95 21.57
N ILE A 266 11.96 0.24 20.73
CA ILE A 266 10.97 0.82 19.82
C ILE A 266 9.57 0.59 20.40
N PRO A 267 8.88 1.64 20.87
CA PRO A 267 7.60 1.46 21.53
C PRO A 267 6.50 1.06 20.54
N ASN A 268 5.66 0.11 20.96
CA ASN A 268 4.36 -0.20 20.35
C ASN A 268 4.42 -0.68 18.89
N LYS A 269 5.55 -1.24 18.47
CA LYS A 269 5.71 -1.93 17.19
C LYS A 269 6.37 -3.30 17.42
N ARG A 270 5.93 -4.29 16.64
CA ARG A 270 6.44 -5.67 16.71
C ARG A 270 6.90 -6.14 15.33
N PHE A 271 7.78 -7.13 15.32
CA PHE A 271 8.34 -7.76 14.13
C PHE A 271 8.28 -9.30 14.28
N GLY A 272 8.70 -10.04 13.25
CA GLY A 272 8.77 -11.51 13.35
C GLY A 272 7.42 -12.19 13.15
N GLY A 273 7.23 -13.36 13.75
CA GLY A 273 6.01 -14.16 13.62
C GLY A 273 5.99 -15.07 12.39
N VAL A 274 5.02 -15.98 12.35
CA VAL A 274 4.85 -16.97 11.26
C VAL A 274 3.42 -16.88 10.70
N CYS A 275 3.32 -16.87 9.38
CA CYS A 275 2.03 -16.86 8.68
C CYS A 275 1.99 -17.95 7.61
N LEU A 276 0.98 -18.81 7.72
CA LEU A 276 0.80 -19.98 6.88
C LEU A 276 -0.52 -19.88 6.12
N GLY A 277 -0.53 -20.27 4.85
CA GLY A 277 -1.78 -20.50 4.15
C GLY A 277 -1.64 -21.25 2.85
N ASN A 278 -2.74 -21.79 2.32
CA ASN A 278 -2.71 -22.43 1.00
C ASN A 278 -2.35 -21.39 -0.08
N LYS A 279 -2.85 -20.17 0.12
CA LYS A 279 -2.55 -19.01 -0.72
C LYS A 279 -2.40 -17.75 0.13
N ILE A 280 -1.35 -16.98 -0.11
CA ILE A 280 -1.13 -15.68 0.52
C ILE A 280 -1.10 -14.61 -0.57
N ALA A 281 -1.94 -13.58 -0.44
CA ALA A 281 -1.99 -12.50 -1.40
C ALA A 281 -0.63 -11.78 -1.49
N PRO A 282 -0.15 -11.40 -2.70
CA PRO A 282 1.22 -10.92 -2.91
C PRO A 282 1.58 -9.69 -2.06
N ILE A 283 0.69 -8.70 -1.99
CA ILE A 283 0.94 -7.47 -1.21
C ILE A 283 1.08 -7.80 0.27
N PHE A 284 0.24 -8.72 0.78
CA PHE A 284 0.30 -9.14 2.18
C PHE A 284 1.55 -9.97 2.46
N TYR A 285 1.92 -10.89 1.56
CA TYR A 285 3.18 -11.64 1.63
C TYR A 285 4.38 -10.68 1.77
N ASN A 286 4.47 -9.69 0.86
CA ASN A 286 5.53 -8.68 0.89
C ASN A 286 5.49 -7.85 2.18
N THR A 287 4.31 -7.49 2.67
CA THR A 287 4.19 -6.72 3.92
C THR A 287 4.65 -7.53 5.14
N MET A 288 4.43 -8.84 5.13
CA MET A 288 4.87 -9.75 6.19
C MET A 288 6.40 -9.93 6.19
N GLU A 289 7.02 -10.21 5.04
CA GLU A 289 8.48 -10.35 4.94
C GLU A 289 9.21 -9.02 5.19
N ASP A 290 8.67 -7.88 4.75
CA ASP A 290 9.22 -6.55 5.05
C ASP A 290 9.21 -6.27 6.57
N ALA A 291 8.27 -6.86 7.31
CA ALA A 291 8.15 -6.75 8.76
C ALA A 291 8.90 -7.86 9.55
N GLY A 292 9.71 -8.67 8.86
CA GLY A 292 10.53 -9.73 9.46
C GLY A 292 9.77 -11.01 9.79
N ALA A 293 8.52 -11.15 9.37
CA ALA A 293 7.75 -12.38 9.53
C ALA A 293 8.20 -13.45 8.52
N LEU A 294 7.84 -14.70 8.80
CA LEU A 294 8.04 -15.85 7.90
C LEU A 294 6.69 -16.26 7.25
N PRO A 295 6.31 -15.67 6.10
CA PRO A 295 5.14 -16.11 5.33
C PRO A 295 5.48 -17.35 4.48
N ILE A 296 4.66 -18.41 4.56
CA ILE A 296 4.84 -19.64 3.79
C ILE A 296 3.52 -20.08 3.16
N GLU A 297 3.56 -20.38 1.86
CA GLU A 297 2.45 -21.04 1.17
C GLU A 297 2.62 -22.57 1.26
N LEU A 298 1.66 -23.26 1.90
CA LEU A 298 1.63 -24.71 2.08
C LEU A 298 0.20 -25.21 2.31
N ASP A 299 -0.04 -26.52 2.16
CA ASP A 299 -1.35 -27.09 2.49
C ASP A 299 -1.61 -27.02 4.01
N VAL A 300 -2.67 -26.29 4.38
CA VAL A 300 -3.10 -26.08 5.77
C VAL A 300 -4.38 -26.86 6.11
N SER A 301 -4.80 -27.81 5.28
CA SER A 301 -6.02 -28.61 5.48
C SER A 301 -5.97 -29.54 6.70
N LYS A 302 -4.77 -29.93 7.12
CA LYS A 302 -4.52 -30.79 8.30
C LYS A 302 -4.09 -30.02 9.55
N MET A 303 -4.24 -28.69 9.54
CA MET A 303 -3.90 -27.80 10.64
C MET A 303 -5.18 -27.22 11.26
N GLU A 304 -5.51 -27.67 12.47
CA GLU A 304 -6.67 -27.23 13.22
C GLU A 304 -6.30 -26.23 14.32
N MET A 305 -7.30 -25.50 14.81
CA MET A 305 -7.11 -24.51 15.87
C MET A 305 -6.45 -25.15 17.12
N GLY A 306 -5.36 -24.53 17.56
CA GLY A 306 -4.62 -24.94 18.75
C GLY A 306 -3.70 -26.15 18.56
N ASP A 307 -3.60 -26.71 17.36
CA ASP A 307 -2.62 -27.74 17.06
C ASP A 307 -1.20 -27.26 17.36
N VAL A 308 -0.36 -28.19 17.81
CA VAL A 308 1.09 -27.98 17.92
C VAL A 308 1.75 -28.63 16.72
N VAL A 309 2.44 -27.83 15.91
CA VAL A 309 3.08 -28.25 14.67
C VAL A 309 4.57 -27.95 14.75
N GLU A 310 5.39 -28.92 14.34
CA GLU A 310 6.80 -28.71 14.09
C GLU A 310 6.97 -28.23 12.63
N LEU A 311 7.47 -27.03 12.44
CA LEU A 311 7.79 -26.49 11.11
C LEU A 311 9.30 -26.60 10.91
N ARG A 312 9.73 -27.19 9.79
CA ARG A 312 11.13 -27.32 9.37
C ARG A 312 11.35 -26.54 8.07
N PRO A 313 11.68 -25.24 8.15
CA PRO A 313 11.66 -24.35 6.99
C PRO A 313 12.64 -24.75 5.89
N TYR A 314 13.84 -25.21 6.27
CA TYR A 314 14.88 -25.61 5.31
C TYR A 314 14.63 -26.97 4.68
N GLU A 315 13.92 -27.87 5.38
CA GLU A 315 13.47 -29.16 4.82
C GLU A 315 12.19 -29.01 3.98
N GLY A 316 11.48 -27.88 4.10
CA GLY A 316 10.21 -27.65 3.44
C GLY A 316 9.08 -28.53 4.00
N LYS A 317 9.05 -28.76 5.32
CA LYS A 317 8.09 -29.69 5.95
C LYS A 317 7.37 -29.11 7.15
N ALA A 318 6.11 -29.49 7.32
CA ALA A 318 5.33 -29.29 8.53
C ALA A 318 4.90 -30.66 9.07
N LEU A 319 5.12 -30.90 10.37
CA LEU A 319 4.85 -32.16 11.03
C LEU A 319 3.90 -31.97 12.22
N LYS A 320 2.98 -32.92 12.40
CA LYS A 320 2.10 -33.02 13.57
C LYS A 320 2.28 -34.40 14.17
N ASN A 321 2.64 -34.46 15.45
CA ASN A 321 2.92 -35.72 16.16
C ASN A 321 3.98 -36.62 15.45
N GLY A 322 4.97 -36.01 14.80
CA GLY A 322 6.01 -36.71 14.05
C GLY A 322 5.62 -37.16 12.63
N GLU A 323 4.37 -36.98 12.22
CA GLU A 323 3.92 -37.26 10.85
C GLU A 323 3.99 -36.01 9.98
N VAL A 324 4.49 -36.14 8.74
CA VAL A 324 4.48 -35.04 7.77
C VAL A 324 3.05 -34.78 7.32
N ILE A 325 2.54 -33.59 7.64
CA ILE A 325 1.18 -33.17 7.26
C ILE A 325 1.17 -32.28 6.01
N ALA A 326 2.28 -31.59 5.73
CA ALA A 326 2.45 -30.78 4.53
C ALA A 326 3.92 -30.68 4.13
N GLU A 327 4.14 -30.56 2.82
CA GLU A 327 5.44 -30.20 2.23
C GLU A 327 5.29 -28.87 1.47
N PHE A 328 6.37 -28.09 1.41
CA PHE A 328 6.37 -26.78 0.76
C PHE A 328 7.76 -26.40 0.25
N LYS A 329 7.78 -25.35 -0.57
CA LYS A 329 9.00 -24.67 -1.00
C LYS A 329 8.83 -23.18 -0.71
N VAL A 330 9.82 -22.57 -0.07
CA VAL A 330 9.87 -21.11 0.08
C VAL A 330 10.06 -20.46 -1.30
N LYS A 331 9.51 -19.26 -1.50
CA LYS A 331 9.62 -18.57 -2.79
C LYS A 331 11.07 -18.26 -3.17
N SER A 332 11.88 -17.92 -2.18
CA SER A 332 13.30 -17.64 -2.30
C SER A 332 14.00 -17.98 -1.00
N ASP A 333 15.20 -18.56 -1.07
CA ASP A 333 16.02 -18.81 0.12
C ASP A 333 16.49 -17.50 0.78
N VAL A 334 16.45 -16.38 0.05
CA VAL A 334 16.73 -15.04 0.59
C VAL A 334 15.80 -14.70 1.76
N LEU A 335 14.59 -15.27 1.80
CA LEU A 335 13.64 -15.10 2.90
C LEU A 335 14.26 -15.42 4.28
N PHE A 336 15.18 -16.38 4.35
CA PHE A 336 15.87 -16.70 5.60
C PHE A 336 16.80 -15.58 6.08
N ASP A 337 17.45 -14.89 5.15
CA ASP A 337 18.25 -13.70 5.47
C ASP A 337 17.36 -12.53 5.85
N GLU A 338 16.19 -12.39 5.21
CA GLU A 338 15.23 -11.33 5.52
C GLU A 338 14.71 -11.46 6.95
N VAL A 339 14.25 -12.66 7.34
CA VAL A 339 13.81 -12.93 8.71
C VAL A 339 14.94 -12.71 9.71
N ARG A 340 16.15 -13.22 9.43
CA ARG A 340 17.33 -13.00 10.30
C ARG A 340 17.62 -11.52 10.50
N ALA A 341 17.55 -10.71 9.44
CA ALA A 341 17.78 -9.27 9.49
C ALA A 341 16.67 -8.51 10.24
N GLY A 342 15.54 -9.15 10.55
CA GLY A 342 14.35 -8.50 11.12
C GLY A 342 13.45 -7.84 10.07
N GLY A 343 13.61 -8.23 8.80
CA GLY A 343 12.81 -7.78 7.67
C GLY A 343 13.64 -7.63 6.40
N ARG A 344 12.96 -7.71 5.24
CA ARG A 344 13.59 -7.49 3.94
C ARG A 344 14.17 -6.08 3.78
N ILE A 345 13.48 -5.05 4.29
CA ILE A 345 13.97 -3.66 4.24
C ILE A 345 15.28 -3.49 5.02
N PRO A 346 15.39 -3.90 6.31
CA PRO A 346 16.66 -3.92 7.02
C PRO A 346 17.77 -4.71 6.31
N LEU A 347 17.44 -5.86 5.70
CA LEU A 347 18.40 -6.66 4.94
C LEU A 347 19.01 -5.88 3.77
N ILE A 348 18.17 -5.22 2.96
CA ILE A 348 18.63 -4.47 1.78
C ILE A 348 19.55 -3.32 2.21
N VAL A 349 19.13 -2.54 3.21
CA VAL A 349 19.95 -1.42 3.72
C VAL A 349 21.27 -1.93 4.28
N GLY A 350 21.25 -2.95 5.14
CA GLY A 350 22.45 -3.49 5.77
C GLY A 350 23.39 -4.17 4.77
N ARG A 351 22.86 -4.90 3.78
CA ARG A 351 23.65 -5.50 2.69
C ARG A 351 24.34 -4.42 1.85
N GLY A 352 23.62 -3.34 1.53
CA GLY A 352 24.19 -2.18 0.84
C GLY A 352 25.30 -1.50 1.64
N LEU A 353 25.11 -1.34 2.96
CA LEU A 353 26.13 -0.81 3.87
C LEU A 353 27.39 -1.70 3.89
N THR A 354 27.22 -3.01 4.00
CA THR A 354 28.33 -3.98 3.92
C THR A 354 29.05 -3.88 2.57
N ALA A 355 28.33 -3.79 1.45
CA ALA A 355 28.93 -3.67 0.13
C ALA A 355 29.79 -2.40 0.01
N LYS A 356 29.26 -1.24 0.43
CA LYS A 356 30.01 0.04 0.46
C LYS A 356 31.26 -0.04 1.34
N ALA A 357 31.15 -0.66 2.52
CA ALA A 357 32.28 -0.83 3.43
C ALA A 357 33.39 -1.71 2.83
N ARG A 358 33.02 -2.82 2.19
CA ARG A 358 33.96 -3.73 1.52
C ARG A 358 34.67 -3.06 0.35
N GLU A 359 33.93 -2.33 -0.48
CA GLU A 359 34.50 -1.54 -1.58
C GLU A 359 35.50 -0.50 -1.04
N ALA A 360 35.12 0.25 -0.01
CA ALA A 360 35.98 1.24 0.63
C ALA A 360 37.27 0.65 1.23
N LEU A 361 37.25 -0.62 1.66
CA LEU A 361 38.40 -1.36 2.18
C LEU A 361 39.16 -2.16 1.10
N GLY A 362 38.74 -2.11 -0.16
CA GLY A 362 39.35 -2.87 -1.26
C GLY A 362 39.15 -4.39 -1.15
N LEU A 363 38.10 -4.83 -0.46
CA LEU A 363 37.74 -6.23 -0.29
C LEU A 363 36.83 -6.71 -1.42
N ALA A 364 36.91 -7.99 -1.78
CA ALA A 364 36.00 -8.62 -2.74
C ALA A 364 34.54 -8.55 -2.24
N PRO A 365 33.53 -8.56 -3.13
CA PRO A 365 32.11 -8.63 -2.74
C PRO A 365 31.84 -9.77 -1.73
N SER A 366 30.93 -9.52 -0.78
CA SER A 366 30.61 -10.50 0.27
C SER A 366 29.89 -11.72 -0.33
N THR A 367 30.26 -12.91 0.12
CA THR A 367 29.56 -14.19 -0.17
C THR A 367 28.68 -14.65 0.99
N LEU A 368 28.52 -13.84 2.03
CA LEU A 368 27.80 -14.20 3.24
C LEU A 368 26.27 -14.27 3.03
N PHE A 369 25.74 -13.36 2.21
CA PHE A 369 24.30 -13.24 2.00
C PHE A 369 23.85 -14.21 0.91
N ARG A 370 22.70 -14.83 1.13
CA ARG A 370 21.99 -15.60 0.11
C ARG A 370 21.65 -14.67 -1.04
N LEU A 371 21.93 -15.16 -2.24
CA LEU A 371 21.63 -14.45 -3.48
C LEU A 371 20.33 -15.02 -4.07
N PRO A 372 19.49 -14.16 -4.67
CA PRO A 372 18.37 -14.62 -5.45
C PRO A 372 18.87 -15.48 -6.61
N GLN A 373 18.17 -16.56 -6.91
CA GLN A 373 18.50 -17.40 -8.05
C GLN A 373 17.93 -16.78 -9.32
N ASN A 374 18.80 -16.50 -10.29
CA ASN A 374 18.32 -16.08 -11.60
C ASN A 374 17.71 -17.28 -12.32
N PRO A 375 16.52 -17.11 -12.94
CA PRO A 375 15.96 -18.12 -13.83
C PRO A 375 16.89 -18.37 -15.02
N ALA A 376 16.80 -19.57 -15.61
CA ALA A 376 17.51 -19.87 -16.84
C ALA A 376 17.01 -18.97 -17.99
N ASP A 377 17.91 -18.52 -18.86
CA ASP A 377 17.51 -17.78 -20.06
C ASP A 377 16.81 -18.72 -21.05
N THR A 378 15.55 -18.41 -21.36
CA THR A 378 14.75 -19.17 -22.34
C THR A 378 15.08 -18.81 -23.78
N GLY A 379 15.88 -17.76 -24.01
CA GLY A 379 16.24 -17.26 -25.35
C GLY A 379 15.11 -16.52 -26.07
N LYS A 380 13.95 -16.34 -25.41
CA LYS A 380 12.77 -15.65 -25.95
C LYS A 380 12.81 -14.14 -25.76
N GLY A 381 11.96 -13.41 -26.47
CA GLY A 381 11.75 -11.98 -26.21
C GLY A 381 11.14 -11.67 -24.83
N PHE A 382 10.95 -10.38 -24.55
CA PHE A 382 10.40 -9.85 -23.30
C PHE A 382 8.99 -9.28 -23.50
N THR A 383 8.14 -9.44 -22.48
CA THR A 383 6.85 -8.76 -22.43
C THR A 383 7.00 -7.26 -22.20
N LEU A 384 5.91 -6.49 -22.35
CA LEU A 384 5.94 -5.04 -22.13
C LEU A 384 6.33 -4.71 -20.69
N ALA A 385 5.71 -5.40 -19.72
CA ALA A 385 6.02 -5.24 -18.31
C ALA A 385 7.50 -5.55 -18.01
N GLN A 386 8.05 -6.62 -18.59
CA GLN A 386 9.45 -7.00 -18.40
C GLN A 386 10.40 -5.93 -18.93
N LYS A 387 10.10 -5.31 -20.07
CA LYS A 387 10.90 -4.22 -20.63
C LYS A 387 10.81 -2.94 -19.80
N MET A 388 9.62 -2.57 -19.31
CA MET A 388 9.44 -1.41 -18.43
C MET A 388 10.28 -1.55 -17.15
N VAL A 389 10.24 -2.72 -16.50
CA VAL A 389 11.05 -2.99 -15.30
C VAL A 389 12.54 -3.03 -15.66
N GLY A 390 12.93 -3.66 -16.77
CA GLY A 390 14.31 -3.67 -17.25
C GLY A 390 14.90 -2.28 -17.47
N ARG A 391 14.15 -1.39 -18.13
CA ARG A 391 14.52 0.02 -18.30
C ARG A 391 14.72 0.72 -16.96
N ALA A 392 13.81 0.51 -16.00
CA ALA A 392 13.90 1.10 -14.67
C ALA A 392 15.08 0.57 -13.82
N CYS A 393 15.60 -0.62 -14.16
CA CYS A 393 16.83 -1.18 -13.58
C CYS A 393 18.11 -0.76 -14.34
N GLY A 394 17.99 0.08 -15.38
CA GLY A 394 19.13 0.53 -16.17
C GLY A 394 19.68 -0.49 -17.16
N LEU A 395 18.92 -1.53 -17.51
CA LEU A 395 19.30 -2.43 -18.60
C LEU A 395 19.26 -1.70 -19.96
N PRO A 396 20.03 -2.16 -20.96
CA PRO A 396 19.96 -1.61 -22.30
C PRO A 396 18.53 -1.62 -22.85
N GLU A 397 18.17 -0.57 -23.59
CA GLU A 397 16.83 -0.40 -24.15
C GLU A 397 16.36 -1.66 -24.92
N GLY A 398 15.12 -2.09 -24.66
CA GLY A 398 14.54 -3.30 -25.25
C GLY A 398 14.91 -4.60 -24.54
N LYS A 399 15.85 -4.61 -23.59
CA LYS A 399 16.05 -5.72 -22.64
C LYS A 399 15.05 -5.62 -21.49
N GLY A 400 14.76 -6.76 -20.86
CA GLY A 400 13.82 -6.85 -19.74
C GLY A 400 14.32 -7.71 -18.59
N ILE A 401 13.54 -7.74 -17.52
CA ILE A 401 13.76 -8.63 -16.37
C ILE A 401 12.91 -9.89 -16.54
N ARG A 402 13.51 -11.07 -16.37
CA ARG A 402 12.81 -12.35 -16.47
C ARG A 402 12.02 -12.67 -15.19
N PRO A 403 10.87 -13.37 -15.28
CA PRO A 403 10.13 -13.81 -14.10
C PRO A 403 10.98 -14.63 -13.12
N GLY A 404 10.88 -14.35 -11.83
CA GLY A 404 11.68 -14.95 -10.76
C GLY A 404 13.02 -14.26 -10.51
N THR A 405 13.41 -13.30 -11.34
CA THR A 405 14.62 -12.49 -11.12
C THR A 405 14.34 -11.40 -10.08
N TYR A 406 15.17 -11.32 -9.04
CA TYR A 406 15.18 -10.18 -8.14
C TYR A 406 15.76 -8.95 -8.84
N CYS A 407 15.11 -7.81 -8.65
CA CYS A 407 15.57 -6.53 -9.19
C CYS A 407 15.13 -5.37 -8.29
N GLU A 408 15.75 -4.20 -8.51
CA GLU A 408 15.46 -2.97 -7.76
C GLU A 408 15.14 -1.83 -8.74
N PRO A 409 13.96 -1.83 -9.39
CA PRO A 409 13.59 -0.77 -10.32
C PRO A 409 13.58 0.60 -9.66
N LYS A 410 14.01 1.62 -10.41
CA LYS A 410 13.84 3.03 -10.04
C LYS A 410 12.36 3.40 -9.94
N MET A 411 11.98 4.05 -8.85
CA MET A 411 10.64 4.55 -8.59
C MET A 411 10.50 5.98 -9.13
N THR A 412 9.77 6.10 -10.24
CA THR A 412 9.53 7.41 -10.90
C THR A 412 8.35 8.14 -10.29
N SER A 413 7.31 7.43 -9.86
CA SER A 413 6.13 8.01 -9.22
C SER A 413 5.67 7.16 -8.04
N VAL A 414 5.42 7.80 -6.89
CA VAL A 414 4.96 7.15 -5.66
C VAL A 414 3.67 7.83 -5.15
N GLY A 415 2.60 7.05 -5.01
CA GLY A 415 1.31 7.54 -4.49
C GLY A 415 1.10 7.25 -3.00
N SER A 416 0.52 8.19 -2.26
CA SER A 416 0.07 8.03 -0.87
C SER A 416 -1.31 8.66 -0.67
N GLN A 417 -2.14 8.04 0.16
CA GLN A 417 -3.50 8.49 0.50
C GLN A 417 -3.67 8.61 2.01
N ASP A 418 -4.76 9.19 2.48
CA ASP A 418 -4.95 9.69 3.85
C ASP A 418 -5.29 8.64 4.93
N THR A 419 -5.59 7.40 4.55
CA THR A 419 -5.84 6.30 5.51
C THR A 419 -4.65 5.35 5.67
N THR A 420 -3.71 5.36 4.72
CA THR A 420 -2.40 4.69 4.84
C THR A 420 -1.27 5.69 5.10
N GLY A 421 -1.45 6.96 4.71
CA GLY A 421 -0.49 8.06 4.85
C GLY A 421 0.04 8.25 6.27
N PRO A 422 -0.80 8.23 7.31
CA PRO A 422 -0.31 8.27 8.70
C PRO A 422 0.64 7.11 9.05
N MET A 423 0.38 5.89 8.58
CA MET A 423 1.31 4.77 8.76
C MET A 423 2.58 4.95 7.93
N THR A 424 2.46 5.37 6.67
CA THR A 424 3.60 5.64 5.79
C THR A 424 4.50 6.74 6.36
N ARG A 425 3.93 7.79 6.96
CA ARG A 425 4.66 8.81 7.72
C ARG A 425 5.47 8.19 8.85
N ASP A 426 4.86 7.29 9.63
CA ASP A 426 5.53 6.68 10.77
C ASP A 426 6.65 5.70 10.32
N GLU A 427 6.45 4.96 9.23
CA GLU A 427 7.52 4.16 8.61
C GLU A 427 8.65 5.04 8.03
N LEU A 428 8.34 6.19 7.42
CA LEU A 428 9.33 7.16 6.96
C LEU A 428 10.15 7.77 8.11
N LYS A 429 9.52 7.99 9.28
CA LYS A 429 10.22 8.43 10.48
C LYS A 429 11.20 7.38 10.95
N ASP A 430 10.78 6.11 11.02
CA ASP A 430 11.63 5.00 11.45
C ASP A 430 12.78 4.74 10.48
N LEU A 431 12.58 4.95 9.17
CA LEU A 431 13.63 4.93 8.14
C LEU A 431 14.55 6.16 8.14
N ALA A 432 14.39 7.06 9.10
CA ALA A 432 15.14 8.32 9.20
C ALA A 432 15.07 9.19 7.94
N CYS A 433 13.97 9.13 7.19
CA CYS A 433 13.82 9.85 5.93
C CYS A 433 13.58 11.35 6.17
N LEU A 434 14.54 12.18 5.74
CA LEU A 434 14.46 13.65 5.76
C LEU A 434 14.16 14.27 4.38
N GLY A 435 14.23 13.50 3.30
CA GLY A 435 13.90 13.91 1.94
C GLY A 435 13.65 12.69 1.05
N PHE A 436 12.82 12.84 0.03
CA PHE A 436 12.54 11.77 -0.92
C PHE A 436 13.58 11.72 -2.04
N SER A 437 13.98 10.50 -2.39
CA SER A 437 14.83 10.24 -3.56
C SER A 437 14.03 9.77 -4.77
N ALA A 438 12.80 9.28 -4.58
CA ALA A 438 11.88 9.05 -5.69
C ALA A 438 11.58 10.35 -6.43
N ASP A 439 11.47 10.29 -7.76
CA ASP A 439 11.36 11.50 -8.58
C ASP A 439 10.06 12.28 -8.33
N LEU A 440 8.98 11.61 -7.94
CA LEU A 440 7.73 12.24 -7.53
C LEU A 440 7.06 11.41 -6.43
N VAL A 441 6.70 12.06 -5.33
CA VAL A 441 5.86 11.50 -4.26
C VAL A 441 4.63 12.38 -4.11
N MET A 442 3.42 11.81 -4.16
CA MET A 442 2.17 12.55 -4.06
C MET A 442 1.31 12.05 -2.90
N GLN A 443 0.74 12.95 -2.10
CA GLN A 443 -0.21 12.67 -1.02
C GLN A 443 -1.60 13.21 -1.34
N SER A 444 -2.65 12.40 -1.22
CA SER A 444 -4.06 12.82 -1.34
C SER A 444 -4.81 12.85 0.01
N PHE A 445 -6.01 13.45 0.01
CA PHE A 445 -6.95 13.46 1.14
C PHE A 445 -8.35 13.08 0.68
N CYS A 446 -8.50 11.86 0.16
CA CYS A 446 -9.72 11.44 -0.55
C CYS A 446 -10.61 10.48 0.23
N HIS A 447 -10.09 9.77 1.23
CA HIS A 447 -10.84 8.77 1.99
C HIS A 447 -11.45 9.34 3.27
N THR A 448 -11.00 10.51 3.73
CA THR A 448 -11.40 11.06 5.03
C THR A 448 -11.96 12.49 4.95
N ALA A 449 -11.99 13.10 3.77
CA ALA A 449 -12.40 14.51 3.61
C ALA A 449 -13.90 14.76 3.80
N ALA A 450 -14.76 13.78 3.52
CA ALA A 450 -16.21 14.00 3.51
C ALA A 450 -16.81 14.18 4.90
N TYR A 451 -16.41 13.35 5.87
CA TYR A 451 -16.93 13.38 7.24
C TYR A 451 -15.81 13.22 8.27
N PRO A 452 -14.87 14.19 8.34
CA PRO A 452 -13.65 14.02 9.11
C PRO A 452 -13.92 13.92 10.61
N LYS A 453 -13.35 12.91 11.27
CA LYS A 453 -13.26 12.84 12.73
C LYS A 453 -12.16 13.78 13.23
N PRO A 454 -12.10 14.15 14.52
CA PRO A 454 -11.05 15.02 15.05
C PRO A 454 -9.60 14.58 14.72
N VAL A 455 -9.36 13.26 14.67
CA VAL A 455 -8.06 12.69 14.28
C VAL A 455 -7.77 12.81 12.78
N ASP A 456 -8.80 12.79 11.93
CA ASP A 456 -8.67 13.03 10.50
C ASP A 456 -8.31 14.51 10.27
N VAL A 457 -8.97 15.44 10.98
CA VAL A 457 -8.63 16.88 10.93
C VAL A 457 -7.18 17.12 11.34
N LYS A 458 -6.70 16.46 12.40
CA LYS A 458 -5.26 16.51 12.78
C LYS A 458 -4.37 16.01 11.64
N THR A 459 -4.77 14.94 10.96
CA THR A 459 -4.04 14.40 9.80
C THR A 459 -4.01 15.42 8.66
N HIS A 460 -5.14 16.06 8.35
CA HIS A 460 -5.24 17.09 7.31
C HIS A 460 -4.35 18.30 7.57
N HIS A 461 -4.08 18.62 8.83
CA HIS A 461 -3.21 19.74 9.20
C HIS A 461 -1.72 19.38 9.29
N THR A 462 -1.37 18.12 9.53
CA THR A 462 0.03 17.72 9.83
C THR A 462 0.69 16.93 8.71
N LEU A 463 -0.06 16.15 7.94
CA LEU A 463 0.49 15.32 6.87
C LEU A 463 0.97 16.11 5.63
N PRO A 464 0.32 17.21 5.20
CA PRO A 464 0.81 18.00 4.06
C PRO A 464 2.22 18.55 4.26
N GLU A 465 2.48 19.15 5.43
CA GLU A 465 3.80 19.69 5.77
C GLU A 465 4.85 18.58 5.87
N PHE A 466 4.51 17.44 6.47
CA PHE A 466 5.43 16.30 6.55
C PHE A 466 5.88 15.81 5.17
N ILE A 467 4.98 15.77 4.20
CA ILE A 467 5.25 15.32 2.82
C ILE A 467 6.01 16.41 2.05
N SER A 468 5.56 17.66 2.11
CA SER A 468 6.17 18.76 1.32
C SER A 468 7.56 19.15 1.79
N THR A 469 7.85 19.10 3.09
CA THR A 469 9.20 19.32 3.63
C THR A 469 10.22 18.26 3.17
N ARG A 470 9.75 17.15 2.59
CA ARG A 470 10.57 16.08 1.99
C ARG A 470 10.64 16.14 0.47
N GLY A 471 10.06 17.18 -0.16
CA GLY A 471 9.99 17.30 -1.62
C GLY A 471 8.82 16.53 -2.26
N GLY A 472 7.77 16.24 -1.49
CA GLY A 472 6.54 15.63 -2.01
C GLY A 472 5.45 16.66 -2.32
N ILE A 473 4.55 16.30 -3.23
CA ILE A 473 3.38 17.10 -3.60
C ILE A 473 2.22 16.70 -2.69
N SER A 474 1.62 17.67 -2.00
CA SER A 474 0.41 17.44 -1.20
C SER A 474 -0.82 18.03 -1.90
N LEU A 475 -1.83 17.20 -2.12
CA LEU A 475 -3.18 17.66 -2.44
C LEU A 475 -3.89 18.15 -1.18
N ARG A 476 -5.14 18.61 -1.34
CA ARG A 476 -5.97 19.20 -0.27
C ARG A 476 -7.24 18.36 -0.05
N PRO A 477 -7.81 18.32 1.17
CA PRO A 477 -9.14 17.77 1.39
C PRO A 477 -10.17 18.40 0.44
N GLY A 478 -10.93 17.57 -0.27
CA GLY A 478 -11.90 18.00 -1.28
C GLY A 478 -11.36 18.12 -2.71
N ASP A 479 -10.05 17.92 -2.96
CA ASP A 479 -9.51 17.83 -4.32
C ASP A 479 -10.00 16.58 -5.06
N GLY A 480 -10.20 15.48 -4.33
CA GLY A 480 -10.72 14.23 -4.84
C GLY A 480 -9.75 13.06 -4.82
N VAL A 481 -10.14 11.98 -5.50
CA VAL A 481 -9.56 10.64 -5.48
C VAL A 481 -8.10 10.63 -5.93
N ILE A 482 -7.24 9.95 -5.15
CA ILE A 482 -5.79 9.84 -5.40
C ILE A 482 -5.45 9.55 -6.87
N HIS A 483 -6.03 8.50 -7.47
CA HIS A 483 -5.61 8.00 -8.77
C HIS A 483 -5.99 8.93 -9.92
N SER A 484 -7.10 9.65 -9.80
CA SER A 484 -7.54 10.67 -10.78
C SER A 484 -6.58 11.86 -10.87
N TRP A 485 -5.78 12.09 -9.81
CA TRP A 485 -4.70 13.08 -9.78
C TRP A 485 -3.33 12.46 -10.09
N LEU A 486 -3.00 11.34 -9.45
CA LEU A 486 -1.70 10.67 -9.62
C LEU A 486 -1.47 10.26 -11.08
N ASN A 487 -2.49 9.74 -11.76
CA ASN A 487 -2.40 9.32 -13.15
C ASN A 487 -2.04 10.50 -14.08
N ARG A 488 -2.47 11.71 -13.72
CA ARG A 488 -2.13 12.95 -14.44
C ARG A 488 -0.70 13.45 -14.17
N MET A 489 0.07 12.76 -13.34
CA MET A 489 1.47 13.07 -13.01
C MET A 489 2.46 12.00 -13.50
N LEU A 490 1.98 10.98 -14.22
CA LEU A 490 2.81 9.86 -14.66
C LEU A 490 3.64 10.20 -15.90
N LEU A 491 4.71 9.43 -16.10
CA LEU A 491 5.48 9.40 -17.35
C LEU A 491 5.31 8.03 -18.00
N PRO A 492 5.10 7.95 -19.33
CA PRO A 492 4.96 6.68 -20.04
C PRO A 492 6.16 5.76 -19.83
N ASP A 493 5.91 4.44 -19.82
CA ASP A 493 6.91 3.38 -19.67
C ASP A 493 7.79 3.43 -18.40
N THR A 494 7.39 4.20 -17.39
CA THR A 494 8.11 4.27 -16.12
C THR A 494 7.48 3.37 -15.06
N VAL A 495 8.26 3.04 -14.03
CA VAL A 495 7.83 2.18 -12.92
C VAL A 495 7.52 3.04 -11.69
N GLY A 496 6.51 2.65 -10.92
CA GLY A 496 6.23 3.25 -9.61
C GLY A 496 5.49 2.33 -8.64
N THR A 497 5.05 2.91 -7.54
CA THR A 497 4.33 2.21 -6.47
C THR A 497 3.35 3.16 -5.77
N GLY A 498 2.57 2.66 -4.82
CA GLY A 498 1.77 3.49 -3.94
C GLY A 498 1.18 2.74 -2.76
N GLY A 499 0.90 3.49 -1.70
CA GLY A 499 0.26 3.02 -0.46
C GLY A 499 -1.23 2.75 -0.61
N ASP A 500 -1.64 2.27 -1.78
CA ASP A 500 -3.02 1.95 -2.14
C ASP A 500 -3.04 0.84 -3.19
N SER A 501 -3.85 -0.20 -2.97
CA SER A 501 -3.93 -1.38 -3.84
C SER A 501 -4.41 -1.09 -5.26
N HIS A 502 -5.05 0.06 -5.49
CA HIS A 502 -5.54 0.52 -6.80
C HIS A 502 -4.56 1.49 -7.47
N THR A 503 -3.32 1.60 -6.95
CA THR A 503 -2.23 2.27 -7.67
C THR A 503 -1.85 1.40 -8.88
N ARG A 504 -2.59 1.54 -9.98
CA ARG A 504 -2.50 0.73 -11.19
C ARG A 504 -2.34 1.64 -12.40
N PHE A 505 -1.11 2.04 -12.67
CA PHE A 505 -0.82 3.06 -13.67
C PHE A 505 -1.40 2.68 -15.05
N PRO A 506 -2.16 3.59 -15.70
CA PRO A 506 -2.66 3.35 -17.05
C PRO A 506 -1.59 3.58 -18.14
N ILE A 507 -0.49 4.25 -17.79
CA ILE A 507 0.71 4.45 -18.62
C ILE A 507 1.95 4.14 -17.77
N GLY A 508 2.81 3.23 -18.25
CA GLY A 508 3.85 2.60 -17.42
C GLY A 508 3.30 1.44 -16.60
N ILE A 509 3.95 1.13 -15.47
CA ILE A 509 3.54 0.04 -14.58
C ILE A 509 3.75 0.42 -13.11
N SER A 510 2.87 -0.05 -12.24
CA SER A 510 3.01 0.09 -10.80
C SER A 510 2.77 -1.20 -10.04
N PHE A 511 3.51 -1.36 -8.94
CA PHE A 511 3.33 -2.46 -7.99
C PHE A 511 2.94 -1.88 -6.63
N PRO A 512 1.64 -1.88 -6.26
CA PRO A 512 1.19 -1.42 -4.95
C PRO A 512 1.83 -2.17 -3.80
N ALA A 513 2.01 -1.47 -2.68
CA ALA A 513 2.62 -2.07 -1.51
C ALA A 513 2.05 -1.52 -0.20
N GLY A 514 2.40 -2.19 0.91
CA GLY A 514 2.14 -1.69 2.24
C GLY A 514 3.02 -0.48 2.58
N SER A 515 2.62 0.28 3.62
CA SER A 515 3.28 1.53 4.02
C SER A 515 4.80 1.44 4.25
N GLY A 516 5.33 0.29 4.68
CA GLY A 516 6.77 0.10 4.90
C GLY A 516 7.57 0.16 3.60
N LEU A 517 7.17 -0.63 2.60
CA LEU A 517 7.82 -0.63 1.30
C LEU A 517 7.61 0.68 0.53
N VAL A 518 6.44 1.31 0.69
CA VAL A 518 6.18 2.65 0.10
C VAL A 518 7.07 3.71 0.72
N ALA A 519 7.29 3.67 2.04
CA ALA A 519 8.22 4.54 2.72
C ALA A 519 9.66 4.33 2.23
N PHE A 520 10.08 3.07 2.09
CA PHE A 520 11.40 2.73 1.52
C PHE A 520 11.54 3.27 0.10
N ALA A 521 10.58 2.97 -0.78
CA ALA A 521 10.55 3.43 -2.17
C ALA A 521 10.63 4.94 -2.31
N ALA A 522 9.88 5.68 -1.49
CA ALA A 522 9.92 7.14 -1.47
C ALA A 522 11.29 7.67 -0.98
N ALA A 523 11.85 7.07 0.07
CA ALA A 523 13.10 7.50 0.68
C ALA A 523 14.33 7.20 -0.20
N THR A 524 14.41 6.02 -0.81
CA THR A 524 15.59 5.55 -1.56
C THR A 524 15.45 5.71 -3.08
N GLY A 525 14.24 5.91 -3.59
CA GLY A 525 13.97 6.02 -5.02
C GLY A 525 14.03 4.69 -5.78
N VAL A 526 14.10 3.55 -5.07
CA VAL A 526 14.11 2.19 -5.63
C VAL A 526 13.19 1.28 -4.82
N MET A 527 12.74 0.17 -5.40
CA MET A 527 11.88 -0.79 -4.72
C MET A 527 12.34 -2.23 -5.00
N PRO A 528 12.55 -3.08 -3.98
CA PRO A 528 12.80 -4.51 -4.21
C PRO A 528 11.61 -5.17 -4.89
N LEU A 529 11.89 -5.98 -5.90
CA LEU A 529 10.90 -6.71 -6.67
C LEU A 529 11.46 -8.05 -7.13
N ASP A 530 10.85 -9.14 -6.68
CA ASP A 530 10.95 -10.42 -7.37
C ASP A 530 10.00 -10.40 -8.56
N MET A 531 10.56 -10.35 -9.77
CA MET A 531 9.80 -10.10 -10.98
C MET A 531 8.71 -11.17 -11.18
N PRO A 532 7.41 -10.81 -11.19
CA PRO A 532 6.37 -11.80 -11.34
C PRO A 532 6.26 -12.33 -12.78
N GLU A 533 5.70 -13.53 -12.92
CA GLU A 533 5.22 -14.03 -14.22
C GLU A 533 4.07 -13.16 -14.74
N SER A 534 3.79 -13.23 -16.04
CA SER A 534 2.75 -12.41 -16.70
C SER A 534 1.62 -13.27 -17.30
N VAL A 535 0.40 -12.73 -17.33
CA VAL A 535 -0.78 -13.29 -17.99
C VAL A 535 -1.27 -12.29 -19.03
N LEU A 536 -1.39 -12.73 -20.28
CA LEU A 536 -1.89 -11.88 -21.36
C LEU A 536 -3.41 -12.00 -21.48
N VAL A 537 -4.09 -10.87 -21.50
CA VAL A 537 -5.49 -10.75 -21.93
C VAL A 537 -5.52 -9.95 -23.22
N ARG A 538 -6.05 -10.56 -24.29
CA ARG A 538 -6.15 -9.94 -25.61
C ARG A 538 -7.61 -9.84 -26.03
N PHE A 539 -8.08 -8.61 -26.21
CA PHE A 539 -9.38 -8.34 -26.83
C PHE A 539 -9.24 -8.34 -28.36
N LYS A 540 -10.27 -8.81 -29.06
CA LYS A 540 -10.36 -8.74 -30.52
C LYS A 540 -11.78 -8.43 -30.99
N GLY A 541 -11.93 -7.81 -32.15
CA GLY A 541 -13.24 -7.46 -32.72
C GLY A 541 -13.70 -6.05 -32.33
N GLN A 542 -15.01 -5.83 -32.31
CA GLN A 542 -15.64 -4.54 -32.00
C GLN A 542 -16.64 -4.69 -30.85
N MET A 543 -16.70 -3.69 -29.97
CA MET A 543 -17.67 -3.65 -28.88
C MET A 543 -19.10 -3.69 -29.43
N GLN A 544 -19.95 -4.50 -28.83
CA GLN A 544 -21.36 -4.61 -29.21
C GLN A 544 -22.17 -3.41 -28.67
N PRO A 545 -23.29 -3.05 -29.32
CA PRO A 545 -24.16 -1.98 -28.84
C PRO A 545 -24.56 -2.18 -27.38
N GLY A 546 -24.42 -1.14 -26.56
CA GLY A 546 -24.76 -1.17 -25.14
C GLY A 546 -23.75 -1.91 -24.25
N VAL A 547 -22.64 -2.42 -24.79
CA VAL A 547 -21.54 -2.93 -23.96
C VAL A 547 -20.58 -1.78 -23.67
N THR A 548 -20.23 -1.63 -22.40
CA THR A 548 -19.33 -0.59 -21.91
C THR A 548 -17.94 -1.16 -21.61
N LEU A 549 -16.96 -0.28 -21.37
CA LEU A 549 -15.63 -0.72 -20.94
C LEU A 549 -15.67 -1.45 -19.60
N ARG A 550 -16.57 -1.06 -18.69
CA ARG A 550 -16.77 -1.73 -17.41
C ARG A 550 -17.28 -3.17 -17.58
N ASP A 551 -18.01 -3.47 -18.64
CA ASP A 551 -18.41 -4.84 -18.96
C ASP A 551 -17.21 -5.66 -19.44
N LEU A 552 -16.26 -5.06 -20.18
CA LEU A 552 -15.02 -5.73 -20.57
C LEU A 552 -14.12 -6.02 -19.37
N VAL A 553 -14.09 -5.13 -18.37
CA VAL A 553 -13.46 -5.40 -17.07
C VAL A 553 -14.02 -6.68 -16.44
N ASN A 554 -15.35 -6.82 -16.41
CA ASN A 554 -16.01 -8.00 -15.84
C ASN A 554 -15.98 -9.22 -16.79
N ALA A 555 -15.71 -9.03 -18.09
CA ALA A 555 -15.49 -10.13 -19.03
C ALA A 555 -14.20 -10.90 -18.70
N ILE A 556 -13.14 -10.23 -18.20
CA ILE A 556 -11.89 -10.89 -17.84
C ILE A 556 -12.10 -12.06 -16.84
N PRO A 557 -12.70 -11.85 -15.65
CA PRO A 557 -13.01 -12.96 -14.75
C PRO A 557 -14.02 -13.95 -15.35
N LEU A 558 -15.00 -13.50 -16.12
CA LEU A 558 -16.01 -14.38 -16.74
C LEU A 558 -15.35 -15.41 -17.67
N TYR A 559 -14.47 -14.96 -18.55
CA TYR A 559 -13.77 -15.83 -19.49
C TYR A 559 -12.71 -16.70 -18.80
N ALA A 560 -12.03 -16.18 -17.77
CA ALA A 560 -11.14 -17.00 -16.95
C ALA A 560 -11.89 -18.15 -16.24
N ILE A 561 -13.12 -17.90 -15.76
CA ILE A 561 -13.99 -18.94 -15.17
C ILE A 561 -14.42 -19.94 -16.25
N LYS A 562 -14.89 -19.48 -17.41
CA LYS A 562 -15.26 -20.35 -18.54
C LYS A 562 -14.11 -21.28 -18.97
N GLN A 563 -12.87 -20.81 -18.89
CA GLN A 563 -11.66 -21.57 -19.21
C GLN A 563 -11.11 -22.41 -18.04
N GLY A 564 -11.73 -22.36 -16.85
CA GLY A 564 -11.27 -23.10 -15.66
C GLY A 564 -10.00 -22.54 -15.00
N LEU A 565 -9.59 -21.32 -15.37
CA LEU A 565 -8.41 -20.61 -14.87
C LEU A 565 -8.70 -19.77 -13.60
N LEU A 566 -9.98 -19.52 -13.32
CA LEU A 566 -10.47 -18.84 -12.12
C LEU A 566 -11.65 -19.62 -11.54
N THR A 567 -11.74 -19.70 -10.20
CA THR A 567 -12.88 -20.28 -9.49
C THR A 567 -13.40 -19.32 -8.43
N VAL A 568 -14.73 -19.28 -8.25
CA VAL A 568 -15.39 -18.47 -7.20
C VAL A 568 -15.21 -19.10 -5.80
N ALA A 569 -15.24 -20.43 -5.71
CA ALA A 569 -15.09 -21.14 -4.44
C ALA A 569 -13.75 -20.78 -3.74
N LYS A 570 -13.82 -20.47 -2.44
CA LYS A 570 -12.66 -20.03 -1.65
C LYS A 570 -11.72 -21.19 -1.29
N GLN A 571 -12.28 -22.34 -0.92
CA GLN A 571 -11.51 -23.54 -0.65
C GLN A 571 -10.91 -24.08 -1.96
N GLY A 572 -9.59 -24.24 -2.00
CA GLY A 572 -8.88 -24.70 -3.21
C GLY A 572 -8.95 -23.71 -4.38
N LYS A 573 -9.13 -22.41 -4.11
CA LYS A 573 -9.32 -21.37 -5.12
C LYS A 573 -8.23 -21.40 -6.19
N LYS A 574 -8.64 -21.57 -7.46
CA LYS A 574 -7.79 -21.31 -8.63
C LYS A 574 -7.93 -19.86 -9.03
N ASN A 575 -6.81 -19.19 -9.24
CA ASN A 575 -6.78 -17.84 -9.78
C ASN A 575 -5.47 -17.64 -10.55
N ILE A 576 -5.55 -17.73 -11.89
CA ILE A 576 -4.38 -17.57 -12.77
C ILE A 576 -3.70 -16.21 -12.61
N PHE A 577 -4.43 -15.16 -12.22
CA PHE A 577 -3.89 -13.80 -12.09
C PHE A 577 -3.16 -13.56 -10.76
N SER A 578 -3.41 -14.39 -9.75
CA SER A 578 -2.91 -14.18 -8.38
C SER A 578 -1.38 -14.16 -8.34
N GLY A 579 -0.80 -13.01 -7.98
CA GLY A 579 0.65 -12.84 -7.91
C GLY A 579 1.37 -12.69 -9.23
N ARG A 580 0.65 -12.49 -10.32
CA ARG A 580 1.20 -12.25 -11.66
C ARG A 580 0.96 -10.81 -12.11
N ILE A 581 1.62 -10.40 -13.18
CA ILE A 581 1.30 -9.16 -13.89
C ILE A 581 0.18 -9.46 -14.88
N LEU A 582 -0.89 -8.66 -14.86
CA LEU A 582 -1.94 -8.70 -15.88
C LEU A 582 -1.53 -7.77 -17.03
N GLU A 583 -1.30 -8.30 -18.22
CA GLU A 583 -0.97 -7.50 -19.40
C GLU A 583 -2.14 -7.50 -20.37
N ILE A 584 -2.60 -6.33 -20.79
CA ILE A 584 -3.83 -6.17 -21.57
C ILE A 584 -3.51 -5.52 -22.93
N GLU A 585 -4.01 -6.11 -24.02
CA GLU A 585 -3.92 -5.54 -25.36
C GLU A 585 -5.20 -5.75 -26.20
N GLY A 586 -5.22 -5.15 -27.39
CA GLY A 586 -6.35 -5.23 -28.33
C GLY A 586 -7.30 -4.04 -28.32
N LEU A 587 -7.06 -3.06 -27.43
CA LEU A 587 -7.83 -1.81 -27.32
C LEU A 587 -6.88 -0.58 -27.31
N PRO A 588 -6.05 -0.39 -28.35
CA PRO A 588 -4.92 0.54 -28.26
C PRO A 588 -5.34 2.03 -28.29
N ASP A 589 -6.56 2.34 -28.74
CA ASP A 589 -7.04 3.71 -28.93
C ASP A 589 -7.91 4.23 -27.76
N LEU A 590 -7.97 3.50 -26.65
CA LEU A 590 -8.62 3.97 -25.43
C LEU A 590 -7.95 5.25 -24.94
N LYS A 591 -8.75 6.19 -24.43
CA LYS A 591 -8.20 7.31 -23.65
C LYS A 591 -7.53 6.78 -22.39
N VAL A 592 -6.53 7.50 -21.87
CA VAL A 592 -5.76 7.05 -20.70
C VAL A 592 -6.66 6.84 -19.46
N GLU A 593 -7.69 7.67 -19.29
CA GLU A 593 -8.68 7.51 -18.21
C GLU A 593 -9.56 6.26 -18.38
N GLN A 594 -9.79 5.82 -19.62
CA GLN A 594 -10.50 4.56 -19.92
C GLN A 594 -9.58 3.36 -19.67
N ALA A 595 -8.33 3.42 -20.13
CA ALA A 595 -7.34 2.38 -19.86
C ALA A 595 -7.18 2.12 -18.35
N PHE A 596 -7.36 3.17 -17.53
CA PHE A 596 -7.37 3.04 -16.09
C PHE A 596 -8.51 2.16 -15.55
N GLU A 597 -9.70 2.10 -16.18
CA GLU A 597 -10.77 1.20 -15.75
C GLU A 597 -10.34 -0.28 -15.80
N LEU A 598 -9.53 -0.64 -16.80
CA LEU A 598 -8.95 -1.98 -16.95
C LEU A 598 -7.79 -2.22 -15.99
N SER A 599 -6.87 -1.26 -15.85
CA SER A 599 -5.72 -1.42 -14.97
C SER A 599 -6.12 -1.41 -13.50
N ASP A 600 -7.05 -0.55 -13.09
CA ASP A 600 -7.55 -0.40 -11.72
C ASP A 600 -8.12 -1.72 -11.18
N ALA A 601 -8.99 -2.36 -11.96
CA ALA A 601 -9.64 -3.62 -11.61
C ALA A 601 -8.69 -4.84 -11.56
N SER A 602 -7.43 -4.70 -11.99
CA SER A 602 -6.43 -5.75 -11.82
C SER A 602 -6.17 -6.05 -10.34
N ALA A 603 -6.43 -5.09 -9.45
CA ALA A 603 -6.33 -5.27 -8.01
C ALA A 603 -7.24 -6.41 -7.51
N GLU A 604 -8.47 -6.48 -8.00
CA GLU A 604 -9.46 -7.50 -7.64
C GLU A 604 -9.10 -8.87 -8.22
N ARG A 605 -8.30 -8.93 -9.29
CA ARG A 605 -7.71 -10.18 -9.78
C ARG A 605 -6.58 -10.71 -8.88
N SER A 606 -6.20 -9.97 -7.84
CA SER A 606 -5.00 -10.22 -7.03
C SER A 606 -3.71 -10.18 -7.85
N ALA A 607 -3.70 -9.41 -8.94
CA ALA A 607 -2.51 -9.19 -9.74
C ALA A 607 -1.51 -8.29 -8.98
N ALA A 608 -0.22 -8.59 -9.16
CA ALA A 608 0.87 -7.81 -8.57
C ALA A 608 0.99 -6.43 -9.25
N GLY A 609 0.82 -6.38 -10.57
CA GLY A 609 0.84 -5.18 -11.39
C GLY A 609 -0.06 -5.32 -12.62
N CYS A 610 -0.19 -4.26 -13.41
CA CYS A 610 -0.93 -4.28 -14.66
C CYS A 610 -0.25 -3.41 -15.72
N THR A 611 -0.34 -3.81 -16.99
CA THR A 611 -0.01 -2.98 -18.14
C THR A 611 -1.19 -2.98 -19.13
N VAL A 612 -1.42 -1.84 -19.77
CA VAL A 612 -2.38 -1.72 -20.88
C VAL A 612 -1.63 -1.15 -22.07
N ARG A 613 -1.61 -1.90 -23.18
CA ARG A 613 -0.92 -1.49 -24.40
C ARG A 613 -1.76 -0.48 -25.18
N LEU A 614 -1.28 0.76 -25.25
CA LEU A 614 -1.93 1.88 -25.92
C LEU A 614 -1.08 2.42 -27.07
N ASN A 615 -1.73 3.04 -28.05
CA ASN A 615 -1.09 3.88 -29.05
C ASN A 615 -0.61 5.20 -28.40
N LYS A 616 0.30 5.89 -29.08
CA LYS A 616 0.86 7.15 -28.61
C LYS A 616 -0.13 8.32 -28.59
N ASP A 617 -1.11 8.35 -29.49
CA ASP A 617 -1.98 9.51 -29.68
C ASP A 617 -2.84 9.82 -28.43
N PRO A 618 -3.51 8.84 -27.78
CA PRO A 618 -4.20 9.08 -26.52
C PRO A 618 -3.27 9.55 -25.38
N ILE A 619 -2.01 9.12 -25.38
CA ILE A 619 -1.02 9.48 -24.37
C ILE A 619 -0.55 10.93 -24.59
N ILE A 620 -0.30 11.33 -25.84
CA ILE A 620 0.05 12.70 -26.22
C ILE A 620 -1.07 13.66 -25.83
N GLU A 621 -2.33 13.34 -26.13
CA GLU A 621 -3.49 14.14 -25.71
C GLU A 621 -3.50 14.31 -24.19
N TYR A 622 -3.36 13.22 -23.45
CA TYR A 622 -3.40 13.24 -21.99
C TYR A 622 -2.25 14.06 -21.39
N ILE A 623 -1.02 13.93 -21.90
CA ILE A 623 0.14 14.66 -21.37
C ILE A 623 0.04 16.16 -21.65
N ASN A 624 -0.47 16.58 -22.82
CA ASN A 624 -0.72 18.01 -23.10
C ASN A 624 -1.67 18.64 -22.08
N SER A 625 -2.81 17.97 -21.83
CA SER A 625 -3.77 18.37 -20.78
C SER A 625 -3.12 18.41 -19.39
N ASN A 626 -2.32 17.40 -19.06
CA ASN A 626 -1.68 17.29 -17.75
C ASN A 626 -0.66 18.40 -17.49
N ILE A 627 0.17 18.77 -18.48
CA ILE A 627 1.11 19.89 -18.34
C ILE A 627 0.37 21.17 -17.93
N THR A 628 -0.75 21.46 -18.56
CA THR A 628 -1.61 22.61 -18.21
C THR A 628 -2.14 22.49 -16.78
N LEU A 629 -2.62 21.31 -16.36
CA LEU A 629 -3.06 21.08 -14.98
C LEU A 629 -1.93 21.30 -13.97
N LEU A 630 -0.73 20.80 -14.22
CA LEU A 630 0.40 20.92 -13.31
C LEU A 630 0.87 22.37 -13.20
N LYS A 631 0.88 23.14 -14.31
CA LYS A 631 1.12 24.59 -14.28
C LYS A 631 0.04 25.31 -13.46
N TRP A 632 -1.23 24.97 -13.68
CA TRP A 632 -2.34 25.49 -12.88
C TRP A 632 -2.16 25.18 -11.38
N MET A 633 -1.73 23.97 -11.00
CA MET A 633 -1.46 23.62 -9.60
C MET A 633 -0.38 24.52 -8.99
N ILE A 634 0.68 24.84 -9.73
CA ILE A 634 1.71 25.78 -9.27
C ILE A 634 1.08 27.16 -9.01
N ALA A 635 0.28 27.69 -9.94
CA ALA A 635 -0.41 28.97 -9.79
C ALA A 635 -1.38 28.98 -8.59
N GLN A 636 -2.02 27.85 -8.30
CA GLN A 636 -2.92 27.69 -7.15
C GLN A 636 -2.20 27.44 -5.81
N GLY A 637 -0.86 27.48 -5.78
CA GLY A 637 -0.07 27.34 -4.57
C GLY A 637 -0.06 25.92 -4.00
N TYR A 638 -0.11 24.89 -4.85
CA TYR A 638 0.18 23.54 -4.39
C TYR A 638 1.64 23.44 -3.90
N GLN A 639 1.85 22.67 -2.83
CA GLN A 639 3.15 22.61 -2.17
C GLN A 639 4.20 21.89 -3.01
N ASP A 640 5.45 22.30 -2.82
CA ASP A 640 6.64 21.90 -3.56
C ASP A 640 6.58 22.11 -5.09
N PRO A 641 6.55 23.38 -5.55
CA PRO A 641 6.50 23.70 -6.97
C PRO A 641 7.71 23.15 -7.75
N ARG A 642 8.84 22.87 -7.09
CA ARG A 642 10.03 22.31 -7.74
C ARG A 642 9.78 20.91 -8.30
N SER A 643 9.08 20.05 -7.56
CA SER A 643 8.74 18.72 -8.06
C SER A 643 7.70 18.77 -9.18
N LEU A 644 6.73 19.68 -9.12
CA LEU A 644 5.79 19.93 -10.22
C LEU A 644 6.53 20.41 -11.48
N GLN A 645 7.44 21.38 -11.36
CA GLN A 645 8.26 21.88 -12.47
C GLN A 645 9.15 20.79 -13.08
N ARG A 646 9.80 19.96 -12.25
CA ARG A 646 10.61 18.83 -12.73
C ARG A 646 9.76 17.84 -13.53
N ARG A 647 8.55 17.54 -13.06
CA ARG A 647 7.62 16.65 -13.77
C ARG A 647 7.14 17.23 -15.09
N ILE A 648 6.78 18.51 -15.13
CA ILE A 648 6.39 19.21 -16.37
C ILE A 648 7.52 19.12 -17.41
N LYS A 649 8.77 19.42 -17.03
CA LYS A 649 9.92 19.32 -17.95
C LYS A 649 10.11 17.92 -18.50
N ALA A 650 9.94 16.89 -17.67
CA ALA A 650 10.03 15.50 -18.12
C ALA A 650 8.90 15.12 -19.09
N MET A 651 7.69 15.64 -18.87
CA MET A 651 6.55 15.47 -19.79
C MET A 651 6.79 16.18 -21.13
N GLU A 652 7.26 17.44 -21.10
CA GLU A 652 7.64 18.20 -22.29
C GLU A 652 8.77 17.50 -23.07
N ALA A 653 9.75 16.92 -22.37
CA ALA A 653 10.82 16.14 -22.99
C ALA A 653 10.30 14.87 -23.67
N TRP A 654 9.34 14.16 -23.07
CA TRP A 654 8.73 12.99 -23.71
C TRP A 654 7.88 13.39 -24.93
N LEU A 655 7.14 14.50 -24.86
CA LEU A 655 6.37 15.01 -26.01
C LEU A 655 7.26 15.40 -27.21
N ALA A 656 8.50 15.82 -26.95
CA ALA A 656 9.46 16.14 -28.00
C ALA A 656 9.98 14.91 -28.77
N ASP A 657 9.97 13.72 -28.15
CA ASP A 657 10.38 12.44 -28.76
C ASP A 657 9.50 11.29 -28.21
N PRO A 658 8.22 11.21 -28.65
CA PRO A 658 7.23 10.32 -28.04
C PRO A 658 7.47 8.87 -28.45
N LYS A 659 8.31 8.18 -27.68
CA LYS A 659 8.64 6.76 -27.83
C LYS A 659 7.93 5.91 -26.77
N LEU A 660 7.49 4.74 -27.20
CA LEU A 660 6.88 3.72 -26.37
C LEU A 660 7.59 2.38 -26.54
N LEU A 661 7.68 1.62 -25.45
CA LEU A 661 8.09 0.22 -25.48
C LEU A 661 6.98 -0.64 -26.08
N GLU A 662 7.38 -1.74 -26.69
CA GLU A 662 6.49 -2.75 -27.26
C GLU A 662 6.92 -4.14 -26.79
N PRO A 663 6.00 -5.07 -26.50
CA PRO A 663 6.37 -6.45 -26.23
C PRO A 663 7.04 -7.08 -27.46
N ASP A 664 7.98 -7.99 -27.23
CA ASP A 664 8.54 -8.79 -28.33
C ASP A 664 7.49 -9.80 -28.83
N ALA A 665 7.55 -10.13 -30.13
CA ALA A 665 6.56 -11.00 -30.77
C ALA A 665 6.55 -12.44 -30.22
N ASP A 666 7.67 -12.89 -29.64
CA ASP A 666 7.84 -14.22 -29.06
C ASP A 666 7.91 -14.21 -27.52
N ALA A 667 7.42 -13.14 -26.88
CA ALA A 667 7.38 -13.02 -25.42
C ALA A 667 6.55 -14.15 -24.78
N GLU A 668 7.02 -14.67 -23.65
CA GLU A 668 6.38 -15.78 -22.94
C GLU A 668 5.42 -15.29 -21.85
N TYR A 669 4.23 -15.88 -21.83
CA TYR A 669 3.20 -15.65 -20.83
C TYR A 669 2.81 -16.97 -20.19
N ALA A 670 2.47 -16.92 -18.90
CA ALA A 670 2.01 -18.12 -18.18
C ALA A 670 0.63 -18.61 -18.64
N ALA A 671 -0.19 -17.68 -19.13
CA ALA A 671 -1.44 -17.97 -19.80
C ALA A 671 -1.79 -16.82 -20.76
N VAL A 672 -2.53 -17.16 -21.82
CA VAL A 672 -3.11 -16.19 -22.76
C VAL A 672 -4.62 -16.41 -22.77
N ILE A 673 -5.38 -15.35 -22.50
CA ILE A 673 -6.84 -15.34 -22.53
C ILE A 673 -7.28 -14.42 -23.66
N GLU A 674 -7.77 -15.00 -24.75
CA GLU A 674 -8.40 -14.23 -25.82
C GLU A 674 -9.89 -14.02 -25.53
N ILE A 675 -10.35 -12.79 -25.68
CA ILE A 675 -11.76 -12.41 -25.52
C ILE A 675 -12.23 -11.77 -26.82
N ASP A 676 -13.15 -12.43 -27.51
CA ASP A 676 -13.82 -11.84 -28.67
C ASP A 676 -14.91 -10.88 -28.18
N LEU A 677 -14.78 -9.60 -28.56
CA LEU A 677 -15.77 -8.58 -28.23
C LEU A 677 -17.11 -8.87 -28.91
N GLY A 678 -17.11 -9.64 -30.00
CA GLY A 678 -18.30 -10.16 -30.64
C GLY A 678 -19.12 -11.07 -29.74
N ASP A 679 -18.53 -11.75 -28.75
CA ASP A 679 -19.22 -12.70 -27.85
C ASP A 679 -19.80 -12.03 -26.59
N VAL A 680 -19.55 -10.73 -26.38
CA VAL A 680 -20.09 -9.97 -25.25
C VAL A 680 -21.29 -9.18 -25.76
N HIS A 681 -22.50 -9.69 -25.54
CA HIS A 681 -23.73 -9.13 -26.12
C HIS A 681 -24.65 -8.42 -25.11
N GLU A 682 -24.24 -8.33 -23.86
CA GLU A 682 -24.98 -7.67 -22.79
C GLU A 682 -24.06 -7.31 -21.63
N PRO A 683 -24.51 -6.42 -20.72
CA PRO A 683 -23.72 -6.06 -19.55
C PRO A 683 -23.35 -7.27 -18.69
N ILE A 684 -22.19 -7.18 -18.03
CA ILE A 684 -21.70 -8.21 -17.11
C ILE A 684 -21.51 -7.52 -15.76
N VAL A 685 -22.02 -8.14 -14.69
CA VAL A 685 -21.92 -7.59 -13.33
C VAL A 685 -21.21 -8.56 -12.39
N ALA A 686 -20.50 -8.04 -11.40
CA ALA A 686 -20.12 -8.85 -10.24
C ALA A 686 -21.31 -8.97 -9.30
N CYS A 687 -21.67 -10.19 -8.94
CA CYS A 687 -22.71 -10.56 -8.00
C CYS A 687 -22.32 -10.22 -6.56
N PRO A 688 -23.29 -10.15 -5.63
CA PRO A 688 -23.05 -9.71 -4.27
C PRO A 688 -21.89 -10.42 -3.59
N ASN A 689 -20.99 -9.62 -3.02
CA ASN A 689 -20.02 -10.05 -2.01
C ASN A 689 -18.79 -10.81 -2.51
N ASP A 690 -18.61 -10.97 -3.83
CA ASP A 690 -17.36 -11.45 -4.43
C ASP A 690 -17.08 -10.76 -5.78
N PRO A 691 -15.96 -10.03 -5.94
CA PRO A 691 -15.57 -9.45 -7.23
C PRO A 691 -15.28 -10.48 -8.33
N ASP A 692 -15.06 -11.75 -7.97
CA ASP A 692 -14.83 -12.85 -8.91
C ASP A 692 -16.13 -13.49 -9.41
N ASP A 693 -17.24 -13.38 -8.66
CA ASP A 693 -18.52 -13.97 -9.05
C ASP A 693 -19.21 -13.07 -10.06
N VAL A 694 -18.94 -13.27 -11.35
CA VAL A 694 -19.49 -12.44 -12.42
C VAL A 694 -20.53 -13.19 -13.25
N LYS A 695 -21.61 -12.50 -13.59
CA LYS A 695 -22.74 -13.04 -14.37
C LYS A 695 -23.23 -12.04 -15.40
N THR A 696 -23.93 -12.53 -16.43
CA THR A 696 -24.55 -11.69 -17.44
C THR A 696 -25.75 -10.94 -16.86
N LEU A 697 -26.15 -9.83 -17.49
CA LEU A 697 -27.34 -9.07 -17.10
C LEU A 697 -28.58 -9.98 -17.00
N SER A 698 -28.77 -10.87 -17.97
CA SER A 698 -29.91 -11.79 -18.02
C SER A 698 -29.96 -12.74 -16.81
N ASP A 699 -28.81 -13.17 -16.28
CA ASP A 699 -28.74 -14.08 -15.13
C ASP A 699 -29.23 -13.45 -13.82
N VAL A 700 -29.22 -12.11 -13.73
CA VAL A 700 -29.49 -11.35 -12.49
C VAL A 700 -30.62 -10.32 -12.66
N ALA A 701 -31.25 -10.27 -13.83
CA ALA A 701 -32.36 -9.38 -14.13
C ALA A 701 -33.49 -9.55 -13.12
N GLY A 702 -34.11 -8.43 -12.72
CA GLY A 702 -35.18 -8.42 -11.73
C GLY A 702 -34.72 -8.37 -10.27
N ALA A 703 -33.41 -8.52 -9.98
CA ALA A 703 -32.90 -8.34 -8.63
C ALA A 703 -33.24 -6.94 -8.11
N LYS A 704 -33.89 -6.86 -6.95
CA LYS A 704 -34.30 -5.60 -6.31
C LYS A 704 -33.07 -4.79 -5.90
N ILE A 705 -33.10 -3.48 -6.15
CA ILE A 705 -32.07 -2.53 -5.73
C ILE A 705 -32.68 -1.53 -4.76
N ASP A 706 -32.04 -1.32 -3.61
CA ASP A 706 -32.47 -0.35 -2.58
C ASP A 706 -31.67 0.96 -2.67
N GLU A 707 -30.37 0.89 -3.01
CA GLU A 707 -29.48 2.05 -3.15
C GLU A 707 -28.56 1.90 -4.38
N VAL A 708 -28.10 3.02 -4.94
CA VAL A 708 -27.18 3.05 -6.09
C VAL A 708 -26.02 4.00 -5.82
N PHE A 709 -24.81 3.61 -6.18
CA PHE A 709 -23.61 4.45 -6.05
C PHE A 709 -22.86 4.63 -7.38
N ILE A 710 -22.78 5.88 -7.82
CA ILE A 710 -22.04 6.31 -9.01
C ILE A 710 -20.89 7.24 -8.56
N GLY A 711 -19.66 6.73 -8.58
CA GLY A 711 -18.48 7.54 -8.26
C GLY A 711 -17.37 6.78 -7.54
N SER A 712 -16.25 6.55 -8.20
CA SER A 712 -15.01 6.05 -7.58
C SER A 712 -13.81 6.39 -8.47
N CYS A 713 -12.65 5.80 -8.20
CA CYS A 713 -11.51 5.87 -9.13
C CYS A 713 -11.82 5.25 -10.50
N MET A 714 -12.77 4.30 -10.58
CA MET A 714 -13.23 3.69 -11.84
C MET A 714 -14.04 4.63 -12.73
N THR A 715 -14.37 5.84 -12.26
CA THR A 715 -15.25 6.76 -12.98
C THR A 715 -14.53 7.99 -13.49
N ASN A 716 -14.95 8.48 -14.65
CA ASN A 716 -14.55 9.75 -15.26
C ASN A 716 -15.80 10.58 -15.59
N ILE A 717 -15.62 11.84 -15.99
CA ILE A 717 -16.72 12.77 -16.25
C ILE A 717 -17.79 12.23 -17.23
N GLY A 718 -17.40 11.43 -18.23
CA GLY A 718 -18.31 10.86 -19.23
C GLY A 718 -19.40 9.98 -18.60
N HIS A 719 -19.04 9.21 -17.57
CA HIS A 719 -19.97 8.34 -16.84
C HIS A 719 -21.06 9.15 -16.11
N PHE A 720 -20.70 10.31 -15.57
CA PHE A 720 -21.67 11.21 -14.93
C PHE A 720 -22.57 11.90 -15.96
N ARG A 721 -22.04 12.29 -17.12
CA ARG A 721 -22.87 12.82 -18.21
C ARG A 721 -23.87 11.77 -18.72
N ALA A 722 -23.42 10.52 -18.88
CA ALA A 722 -24.28 9.41 -19.29
C ALA A 722 -25.39 9.14 -18.27
N ALA A 723 -25.03 9.04 -16.98
CA ALA A 723 -26.00 8.87 -15.90
C ALA A 723 -27.00 10.04 -15.83
N SER A 724 -26.52 11.28 -15.96
CA SER A 724 -27.38 12.47 -16.00
C SER A 724 -28.35 12.41 -17.18
N LYS A 725 -27.89 12.02 -18.38
CA LYS A 725 -28.75 11.90 -19.55
C LYS A 725 -29.86 10.86 -19.38
N LEU A 726 -29.55 9.71 -18.76
CA LEU A 726 -30.52 8.66 -18.45
C LEU A 726 -31.55 9.06 -17.38
N LEU A 727 -31.18 10.01 -16.51
CA LEU A 727 -32.02 10.52 -15.42
C LEU A 727 -32.74 11.83 -15.77
N GLU A 728 -32.59 12.33 -16.99
CA GLU A 728 -33.18 13.59 -17.43
C GLU A 728 -34.71 13.61 -17.26
N GLY A 729 -35.22 14.64 -16.59
CA GLY A 729 -36.65 14.81 -16.32
C GLY A 729 -37.25 13.83 -15.31
N LYS A 730 -36.45 12.95 -14.69
CA LYS A 730 -36.93 12.01 -13.67
C LYS A 730 -37.00 12.68 -12.29
N ARG A 731 -38.02 12.31 -11.52
CA ARG A 731 -38.27 12.73 -10.13
C ARG A 731 -38.70 11.50 -9.33
N ASP A 732 -38.52 11.56 -8.01
CA ASP A 732 -38.99 10.54 -7.08
C ASP A 732 -38.57 9.11 -7.46
N ILE A 733 -37.29 8.94 -7.84
CA ILE A 733 -36.77 7.62 -8.20
C ILE A 733 -36.88 6.66 -6.98
N PRO A 734 -37.13 5.36 -7.21
CA PRO A 734 -37.49 4.42 -6.14
C PRO A 734 -36.35 4.01 -5.20
N VAL A 735 -35.13 4.49 -5.45
CA VAL A 735 -33.92 4.13 -4.68
C VAL A 735 -33.21 5.37 -4.15
N LYS A 736 -32.33 5.19 -3.17
CA LYS A 736 -31.37 6.23 -2.80
C LYS A 736 -30.18 6.23 -3.74
N LEU A 737 -30.05 7.26 -4.57
CA LEU A 737 -28.91 7.43 -5.48
C LEU A 737 -27.83 8.31 -4.85
N TRP A 738 -26.60 7.85 -4.87
CA TRP A 738 -25.40 8.55 -4.42
C TRP A 738 -24.50 8.87 -5.61
N VAL A 739 -24.09 10.13 -5.74
CA VAL A 739 -23.24 10.62 -6.84
C VAL A 739 -22.00 11.29 -6.26
N ALA A 740 -20.81 10.80 -6.59
CA ALA A 740 -19.55 11.30 -6.06
C ALA A 740 -18.50 11.49 -7.18
N PRO A 741 -18.37 12.69 -7.76
CA PRO A 741 -17.35 12.93 -8.78
C PRO A 741 -15.94 12.66 -8.25
N PRO A 742 -15.03 12.14 -9.09
CA PRO A 742 -13.72 11.73 -8.63
C PRO A 742 -12.82 12.91 -8.28
N THR A 743 -12.98 14.08 -8.92
CA THR A 743 -12.22 15.29 -8.60
C THR A 743 -13.09 16.54 -8.50
N LYS A 744 -12.57 17.60 -7.88
CA LYS A 744 -13.21 18.92 -7.89
C LYS A 744 -13.35 19.52 -9.29
N MET A 745 -12.49 19.13 -10.24
CA MET A 745 -12.57 19.60 -11.63
C MET A 745 -13.77 18.97 -12.32
N ASP A 746 -13.98 17.66 -12.14
CA ASP A 746 -15.18 16.97 -12.64
C ASP A 746 -16.44 17.59 -12.04
N GLN A 747 -16.46 17.82 -10.72
CA GLN A 747 -17.58 18.47 -10.06
C GLN A 747 -17.87 19.87 -10.63
N LYS A 748 -16.83 20.71 -10.81
CA LYS A 748 -16.98 22.07 -11.37
C LYS A 748 -17.60 21.98 -12.78
N GLN A 749 -17.02 21.18 -13.66
CA GLN A 749 -17.47 21.05 -15.04
C GLN A 749 -18.90 20.50 -15.13
N LEU A 750 -19.23 19.46 -14.35
CA LEU A 750 -20.60 18.90 -14.28
C LEU A 750 -21.62 19.91 -13.74
N THR A 751 -21.19 20.84 -12.88
CA THR A 751 -22.04 21.90 -12.37
C THR A 751 -22.30 22.95 -13.46
N GLU A 752 -21.26 23.38 -14.16
CA GLU A 752 -21.33 24.36 -15.26
C GLU A 752 -22.18 23.87 -16.43
N GLU A 753 -22.13 22.58 -16.72
CA GLU A 753 -22.94 21.93 -17.76
C GLU A 753 -24.40 21.65 -17.33
N GLY A 754 -24.74 21.92 -16.06
CA GLY A 754 -26.10 21.74 -15.53
C GLY A 754 -26.45 20.32 -15.09
N HIS A 755 -25.52 19.37 -15.14
CA HIS A 755 -25.75 17.97 -14.75
C HIS A 755 -26.10 17.82 -13.26
N TYR A 756 -25.55 18.67 -12.40
CA TYR A 756 -25.93 18.72 -10.97
C TYR A 756 -27.41 19.05 -10.75
N GLY A 757 -28.01 19.89 -11.60
CA GLY A 757 -29.44 20.20 -11.55
C GLY A 757 -30.31 18.98 -11.87
N VAL A 758 -29.87 18.14 -12.82
CA VAL A 758 -30.55 16.88 -13.15
C VAL A 758 -30.47 15.90 -11.98
N PHE A 759 -29.29 15.71 -11.39
CA PHE A 759 -29.13 14.85 -10.22
C PHE A 759 -29.96 15.31 -9.03
N GLY A 760 -30.00 16.62 -8.76
CA GLY A 760 -30.86 17.20 -7.71
C GLY A 760 -32.34 16.98 -7.98
N THR A 761 -32.79 17.16 -9.22
CA THR A 761 -34.19 16.91 -9.64
C THR A 761 -34.58 15.44 -9.48
N ALA A 762 -33.66 14.52 -9.77
CA ALA A 762 -33.84 13.08 -9.57
C ALA A 762 -33.83 12.67 -8.09
N GLY A 763 -33.48 13.56 -7.16
CA GLY A 763 -33.39 13.27 -5.72
C GLY A 763 -32.07 12.60 -5.30
N ALA A 764 -31.03 12.70 -6.12
CA ALA A 764 -29.72 12.12 -5.80
C ALA A 764 -29.03 12.88 -4.64
N ARG A 765 -28.33 12.14 -3.79
CA ARG A 765 -27.39 12.68 -2.81
C ARG A 765 -26.02 12.87 -3.48
N THR A 766 -25.63 14.12 -3.67
CA THR A 766 -24.30 14.46 -4.20
C THR A 766 -23.30 14.57 -3.06
N GLU A 767 -22.23 13.78 -3.14
CA GLU A 767 -21.12 13.81 -2.21
C GLU A 767 -20.01 14.71 -2.75
N MET A 768 -19.16 15.22 -1.86
CA MET A 768 -17.97 15.96 -2.27
C MET A 768 -16.94 15.03 -2.94
N PRO A 769 -15.99 15.57 -3.73
CA PRO A 769 -15.00 14.78 -4.42
C PRO A 769 -14.15 13.93 -3.47
N GLY A 770 -14.07 12.63 -3.74
CA GLY A 770 -13.36 11.67 -2.91
C GLY A 770 -13.89 10.25 -3.08
N CYS A 771 -13.39 9.34 -2.24
CA CYS A 771 -13.72 7.92 -2.34
C CYS A 771 -15.14 7.58 -1.88
N SER A 772 -15.73 8.42 -1.01
CA SER A 772 -17.11 8.28 -0.51
C SER A 772 -17.41 6.83 -0.05
N LEU A 773 -18.50 6.23 -0.53
CA LEU A 773 -18.95 4.88 -0.16
C LEU A 773 -17.98 3.76 -0.58
N CYS A 774 -17.05 4.01 -1.52
CA CYS A 774 -16.13 2.99 -2.02
C CYS A 774 -15.27 2.34 -0.91
N MET A 775 -15.00 3.09 0.18
CA MET A 775 -14.28 2.56 1.33
C MET A 775 -15.17 2.15 2.50
N GLY A 776 -16.32 2.80 2.68
CA GLY A 776 -17.23 2.54 3.81
C GLY A 776 -16.65 2.85 5.19
N ASN A 777 -15.63 3.72 5.28
CA ASN A 777 -15.01 4.16 6.54
C ASN A 777 -15.73 5.35 7.21
N GLN A 778 -16.56 6.08 6.44
CA GLN A 778 -17.29 7.28 6.86
C GLN A 778 -18.78 7.09 6.57
N ALA A 779 -19.28 7.57 5.44
CA ALA A 779 -20.63 7.27 4.99
C ALA A 779 -20.76 5.79 4.64
N GLN A 780 -21.93 5.23 4.98
CA GLN A 780 -22.31 3.86 4.66
C GLN A 780 -23.74 3.84 4.13
N VAL A 781 -24.04 2.85 3.29
CA VAL A 781 -25.42 2.55 2.91
C VAL A 781 -26.19 1.95 4.09
N ARG A 782 -27.52 1.87 3.98
CA ARG A 782 -28.37 1.26 5.00
C ARG A 782 -27.99 -0.21 5.22
N GLU A 783 -27.97 -0.64 6.48
CA GLU A 783 -27.76 -2.05 6.83
C GLU A 783 -28.74 -2.96 6.07
N GLY A 784 -28.25 -4.05 5.51
CA GLY A 784 -29.08 -5.00 4.75
C GLY A 784 -29.44 -4.57 3.33
N ALA A 785 -29.05 -3.38 2.86
CA ALA A 785 -29.43 -2.89 1.54
C ALA A 785 -28.80 -3.71 0.40
N THR A 786 -29.55 -3.88 -0.68
CA THR A 786 -29.02 -4.35 -1.96
C THR A 786 -28.62 -3.14 -2.81
N VAL A 787 -27.37 -3.11 -3.27
CA VAL A 787 -26.75 -1.94 -3.91
C VAL A 787 -26.26 -2.28 -5.31
N MET A 788 -26.51 -1.40 -6.29
CA MET A 788 -25.76 -1.39 -7.55
C MET A 788 -24.69 -0.31 -7.47
N SER A 789 -23.41 -0.70 -7.59
CA SER A 789 -22.28 0.18 -7.36
C SER A 789 -21.31 0.20 -8.53
N THR A 790 -20.74 1.37 -8.80
CA THR A 790 -19.62 1.56 -9.74
C THR A 790 -18.26 1.50 -9.05
N SER A 791 -18.20 1.27 -7.73
CA SER A 791 -16.96 1.06 -6.98
C SER A 791 -16.17 -0.17 -7.44
N THR A 792 -14.96 -0.35 -6.90
CA THR A 792 -14.10 -1.50 -7.26
C THR A 792 -14.42 -2.77 -6.48
N ARG A 793 -14.95 -2.65 -5.26
CA ARG A 793 -15.12 -3.79 -4.33
C ARG A 793 -16.54 -3.90 -3.82
N ASN A 794 -17.00 -5.13 -3.69
CA ASN A 794 -18.27 -5.51 -3.10
C ASN A 794 -18.14 -6.48 -1.92
N PHE A 795 -16.94 -6.71 -1.36
CA PHE A 795 -16.74 -7.61 -0.20
C PHE A 795 -17.78 -7.42 0.90
N PRO A 796 -18.10 -8.48 1.69
CA PRO A 796 -19.03 -8.37 2.81
C PRO A 796 -18.69 -7.17 3.71
N ASN A 797 -19.72 -6.42 4.10
CA ASN A 797 -19.62 -5.24 4.97
C ASN A 797 -18.83 -4.05 4.41
N ARG A 798 -18.50 -4.02 3.11
CA ARG A 798 -17.67 -2.97 2.51
C ARG A 798 -18.37 -1.62 2.39
N LEU A 799 -19.53 -1.55 1.73
CA LEU A 799 -20.29 -0.29 1.56
C LEU A 799 -21.19 0.01 2.78
N GLY A 800 -21.49 -1.01 3.56
CA GLY A 800 -22.33 -0.97 4.75
C GLY A 800 -22.53 -2.36 5.32
N LYS A 801 -22.96 -2.44 6.57
CA LYS A 801 -23.11 -3.71 7.29
C LYS A 801 -24.19 -4.60 6.66
N ASN A 802 -23.91 -5.91 6.54
CA ASN A 802 -24.83 -6.91 6.01
C ASN A 802 -25.42 -6.57 4.62
N THR A 803 -24.68 -5.81 3.80
CA THR A 803 -25.15 -5.36 2.48
C THR A 803 -24.89 -6.42 1.40
N ASN A 804 -25.66 -6.33 0.31
CA ASN A 804 -25.48 -7.15 -0.89
C ASN A 804 -25.15 -6.23 -2.07
N VAL A 805 -23.90 -6.23 -2.53
CA VAL A 805 -23.43 -5.21 -3.48
C VAL A 805 -23.11 -5.81 -4.86
N TYR A 806 -23.86 -5.43 -5.88
CA TYR A 806 -23.51 -5.67 -7.28
C TYR A 806 -22.52 -4.62 -7.78
N LEU A 807 -21.58 -5.03 -8.63
CA LEU A 807 -20.67 -4.11 -9.34
C LEU A 807 -21.00 -4.06 -10.83
N GLY A 808 -21.25 -2.87 -11.37
CA GLY A 808 -21.63 -2.67 -12.77
C GLY A 808 -21.21 -1.31 -13.33
N SER A 809 -21.62 -1.05 -14.58
CA SER A 809 -21.36 0.22 -15.28
C SER A 809 -22.20 1.38 -14.72
N ALA A 810 -21.79 2.62 -14.99
CA ALA A 810 -22.52 3.81 -14.55
C ALA A 810 -23.88 3.97 -15.24
N GLU A 811 -23.95 3.60 -16.52
CA GLU A 811 -25.17 3.59 -17.32
C GLU A 811 -26.17 2.59 -16.77
N LEU A 812 -25.72 1.35 -16.50
CA LEU A 812 -26.56 0.33 -15.87
C LEU A 812 -27.01 0.77 -14.47
N ALA A 813 -26.11 1.38 -13.68
CA ALA A 813 -26.44 1.90 -12.36
C ALA A 813 -27.52 2.99 -12.41
N ALA A 814 -27.45 3.92 -13.37
CA ALA A 814 -28.47 4.96 -13.55
C ALA A 814 -29.84 4.39 -13.96
N ILE A 815 -29.86 3.35 -14.81
CA ILE A 815 -31.08 2.64 -15.17
C ILE A 815 -31.65 1.92 -13.94
N CYS A 816 -30.81 1.20 -13.19
CA CYS A 816 -31.19 0.55 -11.93
C CYS A 816 -31.77 1.56 -10.94
N SER A 817 -31.22 2.78 -10.84
CA SER A 817 -31.75 3.77 -9.90
C SER A 817 -33.14 4.26 -10.27
N ARG A 818 -33.44 4.37 -11.56
CA ARG A 818 -34.77 4.73 -12.05
C ARG A 818 -35.80 3.60 -11.87
N LEU A 819 -35.38 2.35 -12.01
CA LEU A 819 -36.28 1.19 -11.98
C LEU A 819 -36.46 0.55 -10.59
N GLY A 820 -35.49 0.70 -9.68
CA GLY A 820 -35.50 0.02 -8.38
C GLY A 820 -35.15 -1.47 -8.45
N ARG A 821 -34.67 -1.92 -9.61
CA ARG A 821 -34.23 -3.30 -9.88
C ARG A 821 -33.24 -3.32 -11.04
N ILE A 822 -32.54 -4.44 -11.21
CA ILE A 822 -31.76 -4.70 -12.42
C ILE A 822 -32.73 -4.87 -13.62
N PRO A 823 -32.52 -4.14 -14.73
CA PRO A 823 -33.37 -4.23 -15.92
C PRO A 823 -33.24 -5.58 -16.63
N THR A 824 -34.20 -5.92 -17.48
CA THR A 824 -33.98 -6.96 -18.50
C THR A 824 -33.05 -6.43 -19.60
N LYS A 825 -32.51 -7.32 -20.43
CA LYS A 825 -31.72 -6.94 -21.60
C LYS A 825 -32.46 -5.98 -22.52
N ASP A 826 -33.73 -6.24 -22.82
CA ASP A 826 -34.52 -5.40 -23.72
C ASP A 826 -34.77 -4.01 -23.13
N GLU A 827 -35.07 -3.93 -21.82
CA GLU A 827 -35.23 -2.65 -21.12
C GLU A 827 -33.93 -1.83 -21.14
N TYR A 828 -32.79 -2.50 -20.89
CA TYR A 828 -31.47 -1.88 -20.94
C TYR A 828 -31.15 -1.34 -22.33
N MET A 829 -31.36 -2.15 -23.38
CA MET A 829 -31.05 -1.77 -24.76
C MET A 829 -31.95 -0.63 -25.27
N ALA A 830 -33.20 -0.58 -24.82
CA ALA A 830 -34.10 0.53 -25.13
C ALA A 830 -33.59 1.85 -24.51
N ASP A 831 -33.12 1.82 -23.27
CA ASP A 831 -32.60 3.00 -22.58
C ASP A 831 -31.24 3.45 -23.14
N ILE A 832 -30.34 2.52 -23.45
CA ILE A 832 -28.97 2.84 -23.90
C ILE A 832 -28.94 3.49 -25.29
N GLY A 833 -30.03 3.36 -26.07
CA GLY A 833 -30.16 3.98 -27.39
C GLY A 833 -29.92 5.50 -27.37
N VAL A 834 -30.34 6.21 -26.31
CA VAL A 834 -30.12 7.67 -26.18
C VAL A 834 -28.65 8.02 -25.94
N ILE A 835 -27.91 7.14 -25.27
CA ILE A 835 -26.48 7.30 -25.01
C ILE A 835 -25.71 7.13 -26.32
N ASN A 836 -26.01 6.07 -27.08
CA ASN A 836 -25.37 5.81 -28.37
C ASN A 836 -25.56 6.97 -29.36
N GLN A 837 -26.75 7.59 -29.40
CA GLN A 837 -27.03 8.74 -30.27
C GLN A 837 -26.24 10.01 -29.91
N ASN A 838 -25.79 10.14 -28.67
CA ASN A 838 -25.13 11.35 -28.15
C ASN A 838 -23.70 11.07 -27.64
N GLY A 839 -23.12 9.92 -27.98
CA GLY A 839 -21.85 9.43 -27.44
C GLY A 839 -20.72 10.45 -27.53
N ASP A 840 -20.55 11.07 -28.70
CA ASP A 840 -19.48 12.06 -28.96
C ASP A 840 -19.55 13.29 -28.05
N LYS A 841 -20.75 13.64 -27.56
CA LYS A 841 -20.95 14.75 -26.62
C LYS A 841 -20.82 14.29 -25.17
N ILE A 842 -21.30 13.09 -24.87
CA ILE A 842 -21.31 12.51 -23.53
C ILE A 842 -19.89 12.17 -23.08
N TYR A 843 -19.14 11.44 -23.91
CA TYR A 843 -17.82 10.92 -23.59
C TYR A 843 -16.70 11.88 -24.03
N LYS A 844 -16.88 13.19 -23.79
CA LYS A 844 -15.81 14.20 -23.94
C LYS A 844 -14.97 14.29 -22.66
N TYR A 845 -13.72 13.86 -22.70
CA TYR A 845 -12.84 13.86 -21.53
C TYR A 845 -12.33 15.25 -21.15
N MET A 846 -11.77 15.40 -19.95
CA MET A 846 -11.22 16.67 -19.48
C MET A 846 -9.83 16.92 -20.07
N ASN A 847 -9.77 17.78 -21.08
CA ASN A 847 -8.53 18.30 -21.66
C ASN A 847 -8.30 19.74 -21.18
N PHE A 848 -7.48 19.92 -20.14
CA PHE A 848 -7.32 21.23 -19.47
C PHE A 848 -6.68 22.29 -20.37
N ASP A 849 -5.87 21.88 -21.34
CA ASP A 849 -5.31 22.74 -22.38
C ASP A 849 -6.38 23.33 -23.33
N GLN A 850 -7.58 22.76 -23.33
CA GLN A 850 -8.73 23.19 -24.13
C GLN A 850 -9.80 23.91 -23.30
N ILE A 851 -9.59 24.10 -21.99
CA ILE A 851 -10.48 24.84 -21.11
C ILE A 851 -9.83 26.19 -20.80
N GLU A 852 -10.45 27.27 -21.29
CA GLU A 852 -9.89 28.63 -21.28
C GLU A 852 -9.41 29.07 -19.88
N ASP A 853 -10.24 28.89 -18.84
CA ASP A 853 -9.89 29.16 -17.43
C ASP A 853 -8.58 28.51 -16.98
N PHE A 854 -8.29 27.28 -17.41
CA PHE A 854 -7.07 26.57 -17.02
C PHE A 854 -5.87 27.01 -17.85
N LYS A 855 -6.09 27.20 -19.15
CA LYS A 855 -5.05 27.63 -20.08
C LYS A 855 -4.52 29.01 -19.75
N GLU A 856 -5.40 29.99 -19.52
CA GLU A 856 -5.00 31.37 -19.19
C GLU A 856 -4.13 31.42 -17.91
N VAL A 857 -4.50 30.65 -16.88
CA VAL A 857 -3.72 30.56 -15.65
C VAL A 857 -2.38 29.86 -15.88
N ALA A 858 -2.36 28.79 -16.68
CA ALA A 858 -1.16 28.02 -16.97
C ALA A 858 -0.14 28.82 -17.82
N ASP A 859 -0.61 29.62 -18.78
CA ASP A 859 0.24 30.47 -19.63
C ASP A 859 1.00 31.54 -18.81
N GLY A 860 0.48 31.90 -17.63
CA GLY A 860 1.15 32.80 -16.67
C GLY A 860 2.26 32.15 -15.83
N VAL A 861 2.51 30.84 -15.95
CA VAL A 861 3.47 30.10 -15.12
C VAL A 861 4.72 29.72 -15.90
N THR A 862 5.87 30.28 -15.49
CA THR A 862 7.19 29.89 -16.00
C THR A 862 7.73 28.66 -15.27
N VAL A 863 8.20 27.66 -16.02
CA VAL A 863 8.66 26.34 -15.52
C VAL A 863 10.16 26.12 -15.70
#